data_AF-A0A7Y5GA46-F1
#
_entry.id   AF-A0A7Y5GA46-F1
#
_cell.length_a   1.000
_cell.length_b   1.000
_cell.length_c   1.000
_cell.angle_alpha   90.00
_cell.angle_beta   90.00
_cell.angle_gamma   90.00
#
_symmetry.space_group_name_H-M   'P 1'
#
loop_
_entity.id
_entity.type
_entity.pdbx_description
1 polymer ?
#
loop_
_entity_poly.entity_id
_entity_poly.type
_entity_poly.pdbx_seq_one_letter_code
_entity_poly.pdbx_strand_id
1 'polypeptide(L)'
;MTRWILLALACVYACTPAAPKEDAPKSFHIVVPDSLLEFKQRFLEMASRWRDRNEWPYRFSDSAEFKIFLNDRAAHRAANVILTPDSIKINDETLSRESYSFIHKTPSSIHIFAMRLRPWTILDAIRQMLETYGEFDKVVMVRSREQIIFVEHQNGNNWVTDVNVFEERKRYEKTADINGDGIKFHGQSIEYDHRRVSEIISKYPGASVPAIFVYPDYETKAQITGNIMEYSYDFEKNRIHAVNSKLVIDRLPELLSVYLAYQTYGHKFPWLTEGLGIHHAQTFFGKPFSWWHERRALLNLTEQIKLLEQKSPDQNPFLYTYLAELFWEKFASQAKNVFVLPEKFLKNFNPEIHLVAEHFPVKTDVPFFKGICYAHTNGIQSGYMSQRSRQSLEEIKSLGANTVSVTPFGYSHTETSPEVFFVLDNNWDETLGSLYKVAEDAHEIGLNVMMKPHIWLGNGAWCGKIKIDGDANLKIWENTFTQFIVYHALIAELTGMESFCLCVELPNMTHDTAMWSRVIRHARTAFKGYLTYGGNWFDEYDRIQFWDQLDFIGVQHYFPLAGGRQYSQEEIQQRLQELSKQFEFQSKKWNRKIVLTEVGFPSIEYALASPHEEIFSQAASEDVQALGYDQTMKEFMQQPWSGGLFWWKWESGRSPRSGDKSFQIKGKKAQTILKKYYQAP
;
A
#
# COMPACT_ATOMS: atom_id res chain seq x y z
N MET A 1 13.57 -19.79 23.55
CA MET A 1 14.13 -21.04 22.97
C MET A 1 13.47 -22.29 23.54
N THR A 2 13.33 -22.46 24.85
CA THR A 2 12.89 -23.73 25.47
C THR A 2 11.45 -24.17 25.16
N ARG A 3 10.48 -23.24 25.02
CA ARG A 3 9.13 -23.56 24.51
C ARG A 3 9.14 -24.15 23.08
N TRP A 4 10.14 -23.80 22.28
CA TRP A 4 10.24 -24.16 20.87
C TRP A 4 10.93 -25.52 20.65
N ILE A 5 11.82 -25.93 21.55
CA ILE A 5 12.37 -27.29 21.59
C ILE A 5 11.29 -28.30 22.01
N LEU A 6 10.42 -27.93 22.95
CA LEU A 6 9.24 -28.71 23.33
C LEU A 6 8.23 -28.84 22.19
N LEU A 7 8.05 -27.78 21.39
CA LEU A 7 7.22 -27.80 20.18
C LEU A 7 7.84 -28.73 19.10
N ALA A 8 9.15 -28.67 18.91
CA ALA A 8 9.87 -29.53 17.96
C ALA A 8 9.76 -31.02 18.35
N LEU A 9 9.90 -31.34 19.64
CA LEU A 9 9.73 -32.72 20.15
C LEU A 9 8.26 -33.20 20.05
N ALA A 10 7.28 -32.32 20.26
CA ALA A 10 5.86 -32.63 20.07
C ALA A 10 5.48 -32.85 18.59
N CYS A 11 6.08 -32.10 17.66
CA CYS A 11 5.88 -32.29 16.22
C CYS A 11 6.50 -33.61 15.71
N VAL A 12 7.67 -34.01 16.22
CA VAL A 12 8.26 -35.33 15.90
C VAL A 12 7.36 -36.47 16.39
N TYR A 13 6.72 -36.30 17.56
CA TYR A 13 5.78 -37.28 18.10
C TYR A 13 4.50 -37.42 17.24
N ALA A 14 3.97 -36.31 16.72
CA ALA A 14 2.74 -36.29 15.92
C ALA A 14 2.89 -36.92 14.51
N CYS A 15 4.11 -37.09 13.99
CA CYS A 15 4.37 -37.50 12.61
C CYS A 15 4.72 -38.98 12.41
N THR A 16 4.65 -39.84 13.44
CA THR A 16 4.92 -41.27 13.27
C THR A 16 3.61 -42.09 13.12
N PRO A 17 3.48 -42.99 12.13
CA PRO A 17 2.21 -43.69 11.80
C PRO A 17 1.93 -44.91 12.70
N ALA A 18 0.68 -45.10 13.15
CA ALA A 18 0.19 -46.09 14.13
C ALA A 18 0.53 -47.58 13.80
N ALA A 19 0.99 -48.35 14.81
CA ALA A 19 1.20 -49.81 14.78
C ALA A 19 0.91 -50.40 16.19
N PRO A 20 0.60 -51.72 16.35
CA PRO A 20 -0.12 -52.28 17.50
C PRO A 20 0.64 -52.34 18.84
N LYS A 21 -0.12 -52.54 19.93
CA LYS A 21 0.13 -52.04 21.29
C LYS A 21 1.03 -52.85 22.26
N GLU A 22 1.59 -54.01 21.91
CA GLU A 22 2.00 -54.96 22.98
C GLU A 22 3.50 -55.17 23.28
N ASP A 23 4.45 -54.53 22.59
CA ASP A 23 5.89 -54.65 22.92
C ASP A 23 6.66 -53.29 22.93
N ALA A 24 6.48 -52.43 23.95
CA ALA A 24 7.08 -51.07 23.98
C ALA A 24 7.99 -50.76 25.20
N PRO A 25 9.17 -50.12 25.03
CA PRO A 25 10.13 -49.78 26.10
C PRO A 25 9.95 -48.38 26.73
N LYS A 26 10.61 -48.14 27.88
CA LYS A 26 10.34 -47.05 28.86
C LYS A 26 11.22 -45.79 28.82
N SER A 27 12.03 -45.54 27.77
CA SER A 27 12.95 -44.38 27.72
C SER A 27 13.29 -43.90 26.30
N PHE A 28 13.66 -42.61 26.16
CA PHE A 28 14.22 -42.03 24.92
C PHE A 28 15.72 -41.73 25.06
N HIS A 29 16.45 -41.90 23.96
CA HIS A 29 17.89 -41.64 23.87
C HIS A 29 18.15 -40.47 22.91
N ILE A 30 18.84 -39.44 23.41
CA ILE A 30 19.30 -38.30 22.61
C ILE A 30 20.83 -38.27 22.70
N VAL A 31 21.49 -38.42 21.54
CA VAL A 31 22.95 -38.33 21.43
C VAL A 31 23.28 -36.94 20.89
N VAL A 32 23.98 -36.14 21.70
CA VAL A 32 24.43 -34.79 21.34
C VAL A 32 25.92 -34.87 20.99
N PRO A 33 26.34 -34.47 19.77
CA PRO A 33 27.75 -34.47 19.38
C PRO A 33 28.61 -33.56 20.27
N ASP A 34 29.88 -33.92 20.46
CA ASP A 34 30.84 -33.14 21.26
C ASP A 34 31.06 -31.71 20.73
N SER A 35 30.78 -31.45 19.46
CA SER A 35 30.81 -30.11 18.86
C SER A 35 29.76 -29.14 19.40
N LEU A 36 28.79 -29.62 20.21
CA LEU A 36 27.74 -28.83 20.86
C LEU A 36 27.91 -28.77 22.39
N LEU A 37 29.14 -28.92 22.90
CA LEU A 37 29.46 -28.99 24.32
C LEU A 37 29.00 -27.76 25.13
N GLU A 38 29.08 -26.56 24.55
CA GLU A 38 28.63 -25.31 25.21
C GLU A 38 27.10 -25.26 25.38
N PHE A 39 26.36 -25.79 24.39
CA PHE A 39 24.92 -25.97 24.48
C PHE A 39 24.54 -27.00 25.55
N LYS A 40 25.28 -28.11 25.62
CA LYS A 40 25.12 -29.16 26.65
C LYS A 40 25.29 -28.59 28.07
N GLN A 41 26.30 -27.76 28.31
CA GLN A 41 26.54 -27.13 29.61
C GLN A 41 25.42 -26.16 30.02
N ARG A 42 25.00 -25.25 29.13
CA ARG A 42 23.93 -24.29 29.42
C ARG A 42 22.56 -24.95 29.65
N PHE A 43 22.30 -26.06 28.96
CA PHE A 43 21.08 -26.84 29.16
C PHE A 43 21.06 -27.52 30.54
N LEU A 44 22.18 -28.10 30.98
CA LEU A 44 22.31 -28.74 32.30
C LEU A 44 22.23 -27.74 33.46
N GLU A 45 22.85 -26.55 33.33
CA GLU A 45 22.72 -25.46 34.30
C GLU A 45 21.29 -24.92 34.44
N MET A 46 20.51 -24.96 33.37
CA MET A 46 19.10 -24.57 33.41
C MET A 46 18.22 -25.68 33.99
N ALA A 47 18.48 -26.94 33.63
CA ALA A 47 17.74 -28.09 34.14
C ALA A 47 17.92 -28.27 35.65
N SER A 48 19.10 -27.98 36.20
CA SER A 48 19.35 -27.99 37.65
C SER A 48 18.48 -26.95 38.38
N ARG A 49 18.36 -25.72 37.85
CA ARG A 49 17.52 -24.64 38.40
C ARG A 49 16.03 -24.94 38.45
N TRP A 50 15.55 -25.86 37.63
CA TRP A 50 14.15 -26.29 37.61
C TRP A 50 13.92 -27.57 38.43
N ARG A 51 14.94 -28.40 38.62
CA ARG A 51 14.94 -29.54 39.56
C ARG A 51 14.62 -29.08 40.98
N ASP A 52 15.15 -27.92 41.36
CA ASP A 52 14.94 -27.31 42.70
C ASP A 52 13.54 -26.73 42.92
N ARG A 53 12.70 -26.63 41.87
CA ARG A 53 11.33 -26.07 41.95
C ARG A 53 10.22 -27.12 41.95
N ASN A 54 10.54 -28.41 41.83
CA ASN A 54 9.57 -29.52 41.85
C ASN A 54 8.39 -29.44 40.86
N GLU A 55 8.50 -28.62 39.80
CA GLU A 55 7.43 -28.39 38.80
C GLU A 55 7.61 -29.23 37.51
N TRP A 56 8.44 -30.28 37.53
CA TRP A 56 8.82 -30.99 36.30
C TRP A 56 8.56 -32.52 36.35
N PRO A 57 7.84 -33.11 35.37
CA PRO A 57 7.45 -34.53 35.37
C PRO A 57 8.48 -35.52 34.81
N TYR A 58 9.75 -35.13 34.60
CA TYR A 58 10.78 -35.87 33.84
C TYR A 58 12.10 -35.91 34.61
N ARG A 59 12.80 -37.06 34.56
CA ARG A 59 14.15 -37.24 35.15
C ARG A 59 15.22 -37.28 34.05
N PHE A 60 16.40 -36.74 34.35
CA PHE A 60 17.58 -36.68 33.46
C PHE A 60 18.78 -37.40 34.12
N SER A 61 19.65 -38.05 33.33
CA SER A 61 20.95 -38.59 33.81
C SER A 61 22.14 -37.81 33.25
N ASP A 62 23.19 -37.65 34.06
CA ASP A 62 24.38 -36.83 33.76
C ASP A 62 25.46 -37.57 32.94
N SER A 63 25.06 -38.51 32.07
CA SER A 63 25.98 -39.28 31.22
C SER A 63 26.30 -38.58 29.90
N ALA A 64 27.30 -39.08 29.16
CA ALA A 64 27.64 -38.60 27.82
C ALA A 64 26.43 -38.62 26.85
N GLU A 65 25.48 -39.53 27.08
CA GLU A 65 24.17 -39.61 26.42
C GLU A 65 23.05 -39.03 27.30
N PHE A 66 22.15 -38.24 26.69
CA PHE A 66 20.97 -37.70 27.36
C PHE A 66 19.81 -38.69 27.31
N LYS A 67 19.26 -39.03 28.48
CA LYS A 67 18.05 -39.86 28.61
C LYS A 67 16.93 -39.10 29.30
N ILE A 68 15.73 -39.16 28.73
CA ILE A 68 14.52 -38.51 29.27
C ILE A 68 13.49 -39.61 29.57
N PHE A 69 12.93 -39.58 30.79
CA PHE A 69 11.88 -40.49 31.24
C PHE A 69 10.55 -39.74 31.40
N LEU A 70 9.44 -40.27 30.88
CA LEU A 70 8.08 -39.71 30.99
C LEU A 70 7.32 -40.34 32.18
N ASN A 71 6.34 -39.63 32.74
CA ASN A 71 5.45 -40.13 33.80
C ASN A 71 4.11 -40.65 33.22
N ASP A 72 3.52 -41.67 33.86
CA ASP A 72 2.63 -42.73 33.32
C ASP A 72 1.27 -42.35 32.69
N ARG A 73 1.00 -41.11 32.28
CA ARG A 73 -0.32 -40.73 31.70
C ARG A 73 -0.35 -40.10 30.32
N ALA A 74 0.79 -39.95 29.65
CA ALA A 74 0.80 -39.49 28.27
C ALA A 74 1.92 -40.16 27.48
N ALA A 75 1.56 -40.55 26.27
CA ALA A 75 2.43 -40.83 25.13
C ALA A 75 3.13 -42.21 25.06
N HIS A 76 2.73 -42.96 24.02
CA HIS A 76 3.42 -44.13 23.46
C HIS A 76 4.25 -43.71 22.23
N ARG A 77 5.57 -43.98 22.23
CA ARG A 77 6.49 -44.27 21.08
C ARG A 77 7.90 -43.78 21.38
N ALA A 78 8.93 -44.56 21.07
CA ALA A 78 10.32 -44.11 21.06
C ALA A 78 10.79 -43.76 19.64
N ALA A 79 11.53 -42.66 19.49
CA ALA A 79 12.33 -42.36 18.30
C ALA A 79 13.76 -42.05 18.76
N ASN A 80 14.76 -42.65 18.13
CA ASN A 80 16.16 -42.25 18.30
C ASN A 80 16.38 -41.00 17.45
N VAL A 81 16.72 -39.88 18.10
CA VAL A 81 17.05 -38.63 17.41
C VAL A 81 18.56 -38.49 17.41
N ILE A 82 19.17 -38.62 16.23
CA ILE A 82 20.60 -38.35 16.01
C ILE A 82 20.70 -36.95 15.42
N LEU A 83 21.32 -36.01 16.14
CA LEU A 83 21.62 -34.68 15.64
C LEU A 83 23.00 -34.72 14.95
N THR A 84 23.07 -34.48 13.65
CA THR A 84 24.34 -34.42 12.91
C THR A 84 24.79 -32.97 12.67
N PRO A 85 26.11 -32.69 12.59
CA PRO A 85 26.66 -31.34 12.57
C PRO A 85 26.81 -30.75 11.14
N ASP A 86 25.86 -31.00 10.23
CA ASP A 86 25.93 -30.39 8.89
C ASP A 86 25.39 -28.95 8.95
N SER A 87 26.27 -27.99 9.23
CA SER A 87 25.94 -26.57 9.26
C SER A 87 26.03 -25.96 7.85
N ILE A 88 24.88 -25.68 7.22
CA ILE A 88 24.83 -24.84 6.03
C ILE A 88 24.91 -23.37 6.48
N LYS A 89 26.02 -22.69 6.17
CA LYS A 89 26.14 -21.25 6.40
C LYS A 89 25.37 -20.50 5.31
N ILE A 90 24.25 -19.91 5.69
CA ILE A 90 23.47 -19.02 4.83
C ILE A 90 23.98 -17.60 5.07
N ASN A 91 24.73 -17.04 4.12
CA ASN A 91 25.20 -15.65 4.19
C ASN A 91 24.07 -14.71 3.75
N ASP A 92 23.54 -13.92 4.69
CA ASP A 92 22.73 -12.74 4.42
C ASP A 92 23.48 -11.55 5.04
N GLU A 93 24.07 -10.71 4.19
CA GLU A 93 24.92 -9.58 4.59
C GLU A 93 24.17 -8.51 5.41
N THR A 94 22.84 -8.62 5.55
CA THR A 94 22.01 -7.68 6.33
C THR A 94 21.71 -8.12 7.76
N LEU A 95 22.12 -9.32 8.19
CA LEU A 95 21.82 -9.85 9.53
C LEU A 95 23.07 -9.84 10.43
N SER A 96 23.20 -8.80 11.27
CA SER A 96 24.32 -8.62 12.22
C SER A 96 24.30 -9.54 13.46
N ARG A 97 23.53 -10.65 13.45
CA ARG A 97 23.52 -11.66 14.52
C ARG A 97 23.34 -13.06 13.96
N GLU A 98 24.12 -14.01 14.48
CA GLU A 98 24.13 -15.42 14.12
C GLU A 98 22.71 -16.00 13.98
N SER A 99 22.38 -16.43 12.77
CA SER A 99 21.13 -17.12 12.45
C SER A 99 21.39 -18.61 12.63
N TYR A 100 20.79 -19.23 13.66
CA TYR A 100 20.91 -20.67 13.86
C TYR A 100 19.84 -21.39 13.06
N SER A 101 20.29 -22.33 12.23
CA SER A 101 19.46 -23.25 11.45
C SER A 101 19.77 -24.68 11.89
N PHE A 102 18.75 -25.50 12.19
CA PHE A 102 18.93 -26.93 12.44
C PHE A 102 18.23 -27.74 11.34
N ILE A 103 18.90 -28.78 10.86
CA ILE A 103 18.41 -29.67 9.81
C ILE A 103 18.30 -31.07 10.41
N HIS A 104 17.14 -31.71 10.25
CA HIS A 104 16.90 -33.10 10.62
C HIS A 104 16.40 -33.87 9.40
N LYS A 105 17.10 -34.95 9.03
CA LYS A 105 16.80 -35.77 7.84
C LYS A 105 16.19 -37.10 8.26
N THR A 106 15.09 -37.48 7.61
CA THR A 106 14.57 -38.85 7.60
C THR A 106 14.73 -39.43 6.18
N PRO A 107 14.48 -40.74 5.97
CA PRO A 107 14.56 -41.33 4.64
C PRO A 107 13.64 -40.70 3.59
N SER A 108 12.54 -40.04 3.99
CA SER A 108 11.52 -39.47 3.09
C SER A 108 11.24 -37.98 3.32
N SER A 109 11.92 -37.33 4.26
CA SER A 109 11.69 -35.91 4.57
C SER A 109 12.92 -35.19 5.11
N ILE A 110 12.94 -33.87 4.89
CA ILE A 110 13.89 -32.96 5.55
C ILE A 110 13.12 -31.92 6.36
N HIS A 111 13.53 -31.75 7.61
CA HIS A 111 12.96 -30.78 8.54
C HIS A 111 13.96 -29.67 8.82
N ILE A 112 13.58 -28.42 8.56
CA ILE A 112 14.44 -27.25 8.71
C ILE A 112 13.83 -26.31 9.75
N PHE A 113 14.61 -26.01 10.78
CA PHE A 113 14.24 -25.04 11.80
C PHE A 113 15.12 -23.81 11.65
N ALA A 114 14.54 -22.69 11.19
CA ALA A 114 15.28 -21.45 10.96
C ALA A 114 14.67 -20.28 11.74
N MET A 115 15.51 -19.56 12.48
CA MET A 115 15.10 -18.35 13.19
C MET A 115 15.48 -17.09 12.41
N ARG A 116 14.49 -16.24 12.11
CA ARG A 116 14.66 -14.86 11.57
C ARG A 116 15.16 -14.74 10.12
N LEU A 117 14.92 -15.73 9.26
CA LEU A 117 15.19 -15.60 7.82
C LEU A 117 14.05 -14.89 7.05
N ARG A 118 14.40 -14.19 5.95
CA ARG A 118 13.45 -13.62 4.98
C ARG A 118 12.97 -14.72 4.00
N PRO A 119 11.77 -14.59 3.38
CA PRO A 119 11.19 -15.62 2.52
C PRO A 119 12.05 -16.04 1.30
N TRP A 120 12.80 -15.12 0.71
CA TRP A 120 13.67 -15.42 -0.44
C TRP A 120 15.00 -16.09 -0.02
N THR A 121 15.57 -15.70 1.12
CA THR A 121 16.74 -16.37 1.71
C THR A 121 16.46 -17.85 2.03
N ILE A 122 15.19 -18.17 2.29
CA ILE A 122 14.68 -19.52 2.49
C ILE A 122 14.67 -20.32 1.18
N LEU A 123 14.25 -19.72 0.07
CA LEU A 123 14.22 -20.37 -1.24
C LEU A 123 15.63 -20.67 -1.76
N ASP A 124 16.59 -19.77 -1.53
CA ASP A 124 17.99 -19.99 -1.91
C ASP A 124 18.66 -21.09 -1.07
N ALA A 125 18.33 -21.17 0.23
CA ALA A 125 18.79 -22.27 1.07
C ALA A 125 18.22 -23.64 0.63
N ILE A 126 16.93 -23.68 0.25
CA ILE A 126 16.30 -24.89 -0.30
C ILE A 126 16.97 -25.28 -1.62
N ARG A 127 17.29 -24.32 -2.50
CA ARG A 127 18.01 -24.56 -3.75
C ARG A 127 19.41 -25.16 -3.53
N GLN A 128 20.24 -24.54 -2.68
CA GLN A 128 21.58 -25.06 -2.36
C GLN A 128 21.53 -26.47 -1.74
N MET A 129 20.48 -26.77 -0.97
CA MET A 129 20.30 -28.09 -0.38
C MET A 129 19.92 -29.17 -1.40
N LEU A 130 19.08 -28.85 -2.38
CA LEU A 130 18.74 -29.77 -3.48
C LEU A 130 19.97 -30.09 -4.33
N GLU A 131 20.82 -29.08 -4.56
CA GLU A 131 22.12 -29.25 -5.24
C GLU A 131 23.06 -30.15 -4.44
N THR A 132 23.04 -30.06 -3.10
CA THR A 132 23.94 -30.80 -2.22
C THR A 132 23.48 -32.22 -1.91
N TYR A 133 22.17 -32.47 -1.76
CA TYR A 133 21.65 -33.70 -1.16
C TYR A 133 20.62 -34.49 -2.00
N GLY A 134 20.20 -34.00 -3.18
CA GLY A 134 19.27 -34.71 -4.09
C GLY A 134 17.77 -34.43 -3.86
N GLU A 135 16.89 -35.20 -4.51
CA GLU A 135 15.42 -35.05 -4.43
C GLU A 135 14.83 -35.60 -3.12
N PHE A 136 13.80 -34.93 -2.59
CA PHE A 136 13.03 -35.37 -1.42
C PHE A 136 11.52 -35.12 -1.63
N ASP A 137 10.67 -35.98 -1.07
CA ASP A 137 9.22 -35.87 -1.23
C ASP A 137 8.61 -34.70 -0.44
N LYS A 138 9.23 -34.31 0.69
CA LYS A 138 8.65 -33.32 1.61
C LYS A 138 9.68 -32.51 2.41
N VAL A 139 9.48 -31.19 2.44
CA VAL A 139 10.24 -30.24 3.26
C VAL A 139 9.31 -29.55 4.25
N VAL A 140 9.64 -29.61 5.54
CA VAL A 140 8.86 -28.97 6.61
C VAL A 140 9.68 -27.86 7.24
N MET A 141 9.14 -26.64 7.23
CA MET A 141 9.81 -25.45 7.75
C MET A 141 9.02 -24.77 8.85
N VAL A 142 9.68 -24.46 9.97
CA VAL A 142 9.05 -23.78 11.11
C VAL A 142 9.69 -22.41 11.33
N ARG A 143 8.89 -21.35 11.18
CA ARG A 143 9.33 -19.96 11.39
C ARG A 143 8.90 -19.49 12.79
N SER A 144 9.77 -18.79 13.51
CA SER A 144 9.38 -18.22 14.81
C SER A 144 8.35 -17.08 14.64
N ARG A 145 7.28 -17.13 15.47
CA ARG A 145 5.97 -16.45 15.38
C ARG A 145 4.86 -17.24 14.66
N GLU A 146 4.69 -18.50 15.04
CA GLU A 146 3.49 -19.33 14.85
C GLU A 146 3.14 -19.75 13.40
N GLN A 147 4.04 -19.58 12.44
CA GLN A 147 3.82 -20.07 11.07
C GLN A 147 4.60 -21.37 10.81
N ILE A 148 3.86 -22.45 10.52
CA ILE A 148 4.40 -23.71 10.01
C ILE A 148 4.17 -23.72 8.50
N ILE A 149 5.26 -23.80 7.73
CA ILE A 149 5.21 -23.84 6.27
C ILE A 149 5.50 -25.29 5.85
N PHE A 150 4.54 -25.90 5.17
CA PHE A 150 4.70 -27.19 4.55
C PHE A 150 4.99 -26.97 3.06
N VAL A 151 6.06 -27.60 2.57
CA VAL A 151 6.42 -27.60 1.17
C VAL A 151 6.43 -29.06 0.72
N GLU A 152 5.51 -29.41 -0.17
CA GLU A 152 5.39 -30.76 -0.72
C GLU A 152 5.78 -30.72 -2.20
N HIS A 153 6.65 -31.64 -2.61
CA HIS A 153 7.08 -31.73 -4.00
C HIS A 153 5.99 -32.46 -4.80
N GLN A 154 5.38 -31.79 -5.77
CA GLN A 154 4.56 -32.46 -6.79
C GLN A 154 5.33 -32.51 -8.10
N ASN A 155 5.32 -33.69 -8.72
CA ASN A 155 5.97 -33.99 -10.00
C ASN A 155 5.85 -32.82 -11.00
N GLY A 156 7.00 -32.22 -11.32
CA GLY A 156 7.14 -31.14 -12.29
C GLY A 156 7.18 -29.75 -11.64
N ASN A 157 8.37 -29.31 -11.24
CA ASN A 157 8.85 -27.94 -10.96
C ASN A 157 7.98 -26.94 -10.16
N ASN A 158 6.78 -27.32 -9.72
CA ASN A 158 5.83 -26.44 -9.04
C ASN A 158 5.82 -26.74 -7.54
N TRP A 159 6.26 -25.76 -6.75
CA TRP A 159 6.26 -25.82 -5.29
C TRP A 159 5.00 -25.11 -4.75
N VAL A 160 4.26 -25.79 -3.88
CA VAL A 160 3.10 -25.20 -3.19
C VAL A 160 3.52 -24.83 -1.77
N THR A 161 3.33 -23.56 -1.41
CA THR A 161 3.28 -23.12 -0.01
C THR A 161 1.82 -23.05 0.45
N ASP A 162 1.58 -23.43 1.71
CA ASP A 162 0.37 -23.24 2.54
C ASP A 162 -0.67 -24.35 2.72
N VAL A 163 -1.11 -24.50 3.97
CA VAL A 163 -2.24 -25.35 4.40
C VAL A 163 -3.58 -24.58 4.39
N ASN A 164 -3.59 -23.25 4.52
CA ASN A 164 -4.85 -22.47 4.45
C ASN A 164 -5.24 -22.06 3.03
N VAL A 165 -4.28 -21.87 2.12
CA VAL A 165 -4.55 -21.45 0.73
C VAL A 165 -5.21 -22.57 -0.08
N PHE A 166 -4.95 -23.84 0.25
CA PHE A 166 -5.43 -24.98 -0.53
C PHE A 166 -6.94 -25.25 -0.37
N GLU A 167 -7.51 -25.01 0.80
CA GLU A 167 -8.96 -25.19 1.01
C GLU A 167 -9.78 -24.05 0.40
N GLU A 168 -9.33 -22.80 0.52
CA GLU A 168 -10.02 -21.65 -0.12
C GLU A 168 -9.94 -21.71 -1.64
N ARG A 169 -8.77 -22.08 -2.20
CA ARG A 169 -8.61 -22.26 -3.65
C ARG A 169 -9.56 -23.35 -4.19
N LYS A 170 -9.68 -24.49 -3.50
CA LYS A 170 -10.68 -25.53 -3.84
C LYS A 170 -12.12 -25.07 -3.69
N ARG A 171 -12.41 -24.10 -2.81
CA ARG A 171 -13.76 -23.57 -2.59
C ARG A 171 -14.21 -22.66 -3.73
N TYR A 172 -13.32 -21.78 -4.21
CA TYR A 172 -13.58 -20.90 -5.36
C TYR A 172 -13.51 -21.65 -6.70
N GLU A 173 -12.65 -22.67 -6.82
CA GLU A 173 -12.64 -23.57 -7.98
C GLU A 173 -13.90 -24.45 -8.09
N LYS A 174 -14.71 -24.58 -7.02
CA LYS A 174 -15.93 -25.42 -6.98
C LYS A 174 -17.25 -24.71 -7.30
N THR A 175 -17.25 -23.40 -7.52
CA THR A 175 -18.44 -22.66 -7.98
C THR A 175 -18.37 -22.49 -9.49
N ALA A 176 -18.99 -23.40 -10.23
CA ALA A 176 -19.18 -23.29 -11.67
C ALA A 176 -20.59 -23.78 -12.01
N ASP A 177 -21.48 -22.85 -12.32
CA ASP A 177 -22.68 -23.19 -13.10
C ASP A 177 -22.80 -22.19 -14.26
N ILE A 178 -23.12 -22.76 -15.41
CA ILE A 178 -22.85 -22.25 -16.75
C ILE A 178 -24.06 -21.47 -17.25
N ASN A 179 -23.87 -20.21 -17.66
CA ASN A 179 -24.86 -19.51 -18.48
C ASN A 179 -24.29 -19.12 -19.85
N GLY A 180 -24.82 -19.78 -20.88
CA GLY A 180 -25.18 -19.25 -22.21
C GLY A 180 -24.13 -18.64 -23.14
N ASP A 181 -23.35 -17.64 -22.70
CA ASP A 181 -22.95 -16.54 -23.61
C ASP A 181 -21.44 -16.30 -23.71
N GLY A 182 -20.62 -17.34 -23.53
CA GLY A 182 -19.19 -17.30 -23.84
C GLY A 182 -18.26 -16.72 -22.76
N ILE A 183 -18.76 -15.98 -21.77
CA ILE A 183 -17.97 -15.60 -20.58
C ILE A 183 -18.36 -16.47 -19.39
N LYS A 184 -17.37 -17.13 -18.78
CA LYS A 184 -17.56 -17.93 -17.57
C LYS A 184 -17.17 -17.12 -16.35
N PHE A 185 -18.16 -16.70 -15.56
CA PHE A 185 -17.92 -16.12 -14.24
C PHE A 185 -17.78 -17.22 -13.22
N HIS A 186 -16.66 -17.22 -12.50
CA HIS A 186 -16.43 -18.12 -11.37
C HIS A 186 -16.38 -17.26 -10.09
N GLY A 187 -17.49 -17.24 -9.34
CA GLY A 187 -17.64 -16.38 -8.15
C GLY A 187 -19.08 -15.90 -7.92
N GLN A 188 -19.23 -14.75 -7.25
CA GLN A 188 -20.54 -14.08 -7.08
C GLN A 188 -21.16 -13.73 -8.44
N SER A 189 -22.48 -13.83 -8.57
CA SER A 189 -23.20 -13.32 -9.74
C SER A 189 -23.04 -11.80 -9.79
N ILE A 190 -22.54 -11.29 -10.90
CA ILE A 190 -22.34 -9.86 -11.13
C ILE A 190 -23.31 -9.46 -12.23
N GLU A 191 -24.03 -8.37 -11.99
CA GLU A 191 -24.88 -7.77 -13.01
C GLU A 191 -23.99 -7.02 -14.02
N TYR A 192 -24.07 -7.39 -15.30
CA TYR A 192 -23.34 -6.71 -16.37
C TYR A 192 -24.16 -6.68 -17.66
N ASP A 193 -23.79 -5.79 -18.57
CA ASP A 193 -24.44 -5.66 -19.86
C ASP A 193 -23.99 -6.77 -20.84
N HIS A 194 -24.76 -7.86 -20.86
CA HIS A 194 -24.54 -9.01 -21.76
C HIS A 194 -24.46 -8.61 -23.23
N ARG A 195 -25.27 -7.64 -23.67
CA ARG A 195 -25.30 -7.19 -25.06
C ARG A 195 -23.99 -6.53 -25.44
N ARG A 196 -23.50 -5.63 -24.59
CA ARG A 196 -22.23 -4.93 -24.78
C ARG A 196 -21.05 -5.90 -24.86
N VAL A 197 -21.06 -6.94 -24.02
CA VAL A 197 -20.06 -8.01 -24.05
C VAL A 197 -20.08 -8.77 -25.38
N SER A 198 -21.25 -9.22 -25.85
CA SER A 198 -21.37 -9.94 -27.12
C SER A 198 -20.92 -9.07 -28.31
N GLU A 199 -21.24 -7.78 -28.30
CA GLU A 199 -20.77 -6.83 -29.31
C GLU A 199 -19.25 -6.71 -29.30
N ILE A 200 -18.59 -6.68 -28.14
CA ILE A 200 -17.13 -6.65 -28.02
C ILE A 200 -16.51 -7.93 -28.59
N ILE A 201 -17.00 -9.11 -28.19
CA ILE A 201 -16.50 -10.39 -28.67
C ILE A 201 -16.56 -10.46 -30.21
N SER A 202 -17.65 -9.96 -30.82
CA SER A 202 -17.83 -9.96 -32.27
C SER A 202 -16.77 -9.16 -33.05
N LYS A 203 -16.07 -8.21 -32.39
CA LYS A 203 -15.00 -7.39 -33.00
C LYS A 203 -13.66 -8.12 -33.09
N TYR A 204 -13.51 -9.28 -32.46
CA TYR A 204 -12.26 -10.05 -32.36
C TYR A 204 -12.45 -11.49 -32.85
N PRO A 205 -12.62 -11.70 -34.17
CA PRO A 205 -12.85 -13.03 -34.72
C PRO A 205 -11.63 -13.94 -34.49
N GLY A 206 -11.88 -15.13 -33.94
CA GLY A 206 -10.84 -16.13 -33.68
C GLY A 206 -10.17 -16.05 -32.30
N ALA A 207 -10.46 -15.02 -31.50
CA ALA A 207 -10.01 -14.95 -30.11
C ALA A 207 -10.77 -15.93 -29.21
N SER A 208 -10.07 -16.52 -28.24
CA SER A 208 -10.69 -17.39 -27.24
C SER A 208 -11.21 -16.54 -26.09
N VAL A 209 -12.52 -16.60 -25.83
CA VAL A 209 -13.11 -15.82 -24.74
C VAL A 209 -12.58 -16.33 -23.39
N PRO A 210 -12.04 -15.46 -22.52
CA PRO A 210 -11.46 -15.88 -21.25
C PRO A 210 -12.52 -16.22 -20.20
N ALA A 211 -12.16 -17.08 -19.24
CA ALA A 211 -12.90 -17.20 -17.99
C ALA A 211 -12.56 -16.01 -17.08
N ILE A 212 -13.58 -15.42 -16.44
CA ILE A 212 -13.40 -14.26 -15.56
C ILE A 212 -13.66 -14.72 -14.11
N PHE A 213 -12.63 -14.65 -13.29
CA PHE A 213 -12.68 -14.95 -11.87
C PHE A 213 -12.84 -13.65 -11.10
N VAL A 214 -13.92 -13.51 -10.35
CA VAL A 214 -14.16 -12.32 -9.53
C VAL A 214 -14.08 -12.67 -8.05
N TYR A 215 -13.14 -12.02 -7.38
CA TYR A 215 -12.83 -12.20 -5.97
C TYR A 215 -13.56 -11.17 -5.12
N PRO A 216 -14.00 -11.51 -3.90
CA PRO A 216 -14.74 -10.57 -3.06
C PRO A 216 -13.92 -9.35 -2.64
N ASP A 217 -12.60 -9.51 -2.47
CA ASP A 217 -11.69 -8.43 -2.10
C ASP A 217 -10.27 -8.64 -2.64
N TYR A 218 -9.47 -7.59 -2.53
CA TYR A 218 -8.07 -7.55 -2.96
C TYR A 218 -7.21 -8.56 -2.21
N GLU A 219 -7.44 -8.76 -0.90
CA GLU A 219 -6.66 -9.69 -0.08
C GLU A 219 -6.86 -11.13 -0.54
N THR A 220 -8.10 -11.53 -0.82
CA THR A 220 -8.48 -12.85 -1.31
C THR A 220 -7.89 -13.10 -2.70
N LYS A 221 -8.02 -12.13 -3.63
CA LYS A 221 -7.39 -12.22 -4.96
C LYS A 221 -5.89 -12.39 -4.83
N ALA A 222 -5.24 -11.57 -4.02
CA ALA A 222 -3.80 -11.60 -3.80
C ALA A 222 -3.33 -12.94 -3.24
N GLN A 223 -4.04 -13.50 -2.26
CA GLN A 223 -3.72 -14.80 -1.67
C GLN A 223 -3.85 -15.95 -2.68
N ILE A 224 -4.87 -15.91 -3.55
CA ILE A 224 -5.13 -16.97 -4.53
C ILE A 224 -4.23 -16.88 -5.75
N THR A 225 -4.00 -15.67 -6.25
CA THR A 225 -3.32 -15.43 -7.54
C THR A 225 -1.85 -15.01 -7.38
N GLY A 226 -1.45 -14.57 -6.19
CA GLY A 226 -0.18 -13.88 -5.98
C GLY A 226 -0.15 -12.45 -6.54
N ASN A 227 -1.27 -11.97 -7.11
CA ASN A 227 -1.37 -10.67 -7.78
C ASN A 227 -2.38 -9.77 -7.07
N ILE A 228 -1.89 -8.63 -6.58
CA ILE A 228 -2.66 -7.67 -5.77
C ILE A 228 -3.36 -6.58 -6.59
N MET A 229 -3.08 -6.49 -7.89
CA MET A 229 -3.72 -5.51 -8.77
C MET A 229 -5.22 -5.73 -8.79
N GLU A 230 -5.97 -4.70 -9.14
CA GLU A 230 -7.44 -4.72 -9.20
C GLU A 230 -7.92 -5.79 -10.19
N TYR A 231 -7.13 -6.01 -11.24
CA TYR A 231 -7.27 -7.12 -12.18
C TYR A 231 -5.92 -7.62 -12.68
N SER A 232 -5.89 -8.82 -13.25
CA SER A 232 -4.70 -9.37 -13.91
C SER A 232 -5.07 -10.38 -14.99
N TYR A 233 -4.30 -10.41 -16.08
CA TYR A 233 -4.47 -11.36 -17.17
C TYR A 233 -3.58 -12.59 -16.98
N ASP A 234 -4.16 -13.79 -17.10
CA ASP A 234 -3.43 -15.06 -17.25
C ASP A 234 -3.71 -15.56 -18.67
N PHE A 235 -2.86 -15.16 -19.61
CA PHE A 235 -2.99 -15.53 -21.03
C PHE A 235 -2.76 -17.03 -21.24
N GLU A 236 -1.89 -17.67 -20.45
CA GLU A 236 -1.58 -19.10 -20.56
C GLU A 236 -2.80 -19.96 -20.21
N LYS A 237 -3.56 -19.59 -19.18
CA LYS A 237 -4.75 -20.35 -18.73
C LYS A 237 -6.05 -19.83 -19.33
N ASN A 238 -6.00 -18.84 -20.20
CA ASN A 238 -7.16 -18.14 -20.76
C ASN A 238 -8.09 -17.53 -19.69
N ARG A 239 -7.54 -16.74 -18.75
CA ARG A 239 -8.27 -16.18 -17.60
C ARG A 239 -8.04 -14.69 -17.40
N ILE A 240 -9.07 -14.03 -16.86
CA ILE A 240 -8.97 -12.71 -16.24
C ILE A 240 -9.31 -12.88 -14.76
N HIS A 241 -8.46 -12.37 -13.89
CA HIS A 241 -8.70 -12.32 -12.45
C HIS A 241 -9.04 -10.88 -12.08
N ALA A 242 -10.13 -10.65 -11.36
CA ALA A 242 -10.69 -9.32 -11.10
C ALA A 242 -11.21 -9.23 -9.65
N VAL A 243 -11.11 -8.08 -9.01
CA VAL A 243 -11.74 -7.82 -7.71
C VAL A 243 -13.17 -7.32 -7.93
N ASN A 244 -14.10 -7.70 -7.04
CA ASN A 244 -15.44 -7.15 -7.00
C ASN A 244 -15.42 -5.72 -6.41
N SER A 245 -15.04 -4.75 -7.23
CA SER A 245 -15.10 -3.32 -6.91
C SER A 245 -15.77 -2.55 -8.03
N LYS A 246 -16.38 -1.41 -7.73
CA LYS A 246 -17.06 -0.61 -8.75
C LYS A 246 -16.13 -0.24 -9.90
N LEU A 247 -14.89 0.12 -9.59
CA LEU A 247 -13.85 0.41 -10.60
C LEU A 247 -13.70 -0.73 -11.62
N VAL A 248 -13.57 -1.96 -11.14
CA VAL A 248 -13.24 -3.10 -11.99
C VAL A 248 -14.47 -3.57 -12.75
N ILE A 249 -15.62 -3.60 -12.09
CA ILE A 249 -16.88 -4.02 -12.72
C ILE A 249 -17.27 -3.04 -13.85
N ASP A 250 -17.20 -1.73 -13.60
CA ASP A 250 -17.51 -0.71 -14.62
C ASP A 250 -16.53 -0.77 -15.82
N ARG A 251 -15.31 -1.28 -15.60
CA ARG A 251 -14.27 -1.47 -16.62
C ARG A 251 -14.27 -2.86 -17.26
N LEU A 252 -15.12 -3.78 -16.83
CA LEU A 252 -15.07 -5.17 -17.34
C LEU A 252 -15.11 -5.28 -18.88
N PRO A 253 -15.94 -4.48 -19.61
CA PRO A 253 -15.90 -4.46 -21.07
C PRO A 253 -14.55 -4.00 -21.65
N GLU A 254 -13.90 -3.01 -21.02
CA GLU A 254 -12.56 -2.52 -21.36
C GLU A 254 -11.52 -3.61 -21.19
N LEU A 255 -11.49 -4.26 -20.01
CA LEU A 255 -10.55 -5.32 -19.70
C LEU A 255 -10.68 -6.51 -20.65
N LEU A 256 -11.91 -6.92 -20.94
CA LEU A 256 -12.19 -7.98 -21.91
C LEU A 256 -11.71 -7.59 -23.31
N SER A 257 -12.02 -6.38 -23.75
CA SER A 257 -11.66 -5.91 -25.09
C SER A 257 -10.15 -5.84 -25.30
N VAL A 258 -9.41 -5.35 -24.29
CA VAL A 258 -7.94 -5.34 -24.28
C VAL A 258 -7.39 -6.77 -24.32
N TYR A 259 -7.93 -7.68 -23.52
CA TYR A 259 -7.51 -9.09 -23.52
C TYR A 259 -7.70 -9.75 -24.90
N LEU A 260 -8.86 -9.57 -25.53
CA LEU A 260 -9.18 -10.13 -26.84
C LEU A 260 -8.32 -9.50 -27.95
N ALA A 261 -8.03 -8.20 -27.86
CA ALA A 261 -7.10 -7.53 -28.76
C ALA A 261 -5.71 -8.16 -28.68
N TYR A 262 -5.19 -8.42 -27.48
CA TYR A 262 -3.91 -9.08 -27.27
C TYR A 262 -3.86 -10.49 -27.87
N GLN A 263 -4.91 -11.30 -27.70
CA GLN A 263 -4.96 -12.63 -28.32
C GLN A 263 -5.02 -12.58 -29.85
N THR A 264 -5.76 -11.61 -30.41
CA THR A 264 -5.98 -11.52 -31.87
C THR A 264 -4.76 -10.97 -32.59
N TYR A 265 -4.12 -9.95 -32.01
CA TYR A 265 -3.14 -9.11 -32.70
C TYR A 265 -1.72 -9.24 -32.12
N GLY A 266 -1.58 -9.89 -30.96
CA GLY A 266 -0.32 -10.09 -30.27
C GLY A 266 0.22 -8.84 -29.57
N HIS A 267 1.40 -9.00 -28.97
CA HIS A 267 2.05 -8.00 -28.13
C HIS A 267 3.18 -7.24 -28.86
N LYS A 268 3.26 -7.33 -30.19
CA LYS A 268 4.37 -6.70 -30.95
C LYS A 268 4.37 -5.17 -30.76
N PHE A 269 3.20 -4.58 -30.55
CA PHE A 269 3.00 -3.16 -30.22
C PHE A 269 1.97 -3.04 -29.09
N PRO A 270 2.37 -3.22 -27.83
CA PRO A 270 1.42 -3.31 -26.70
C PRO A 270 0.49 -2.11 -26.60
N TRP A 271 1.01 -0.89 -26.76
CA TRP A 271 0.22 0.34 -26.80
C TRP A 271 -0.81 0.34 -27.93
N LEU A 272 -0.48 -0.13 -29.12
CA LEU A 272 -1.42 -0.12 -30.25
C LEU A 272 -2.55 -1.12 -30.02
N THR A 273 -2.19 -2.30 -29.51
CA THR A 273 -3.13 -3.38 -29.19
C THR A 273 -4.05 -2.99 -28.04
N GLU A 274 -3.50 -2.37 -27.00
CA GLU A 274 -4.27 -1.85 -25.87
C GLU A 274 -5.16 -0.67 -26.29
N GLY A 275 -4.62 0.27 -27.06
CA GLY A 275 -5.34 1.38 -27.71
C GLY A 275 -6.59 0.90 -28.45
N LEU A 276 -6.42 -0.10 -29.32
CA LEU A 276 -7.51 -0.75 -30.04
C LEU A 276 -8.53 -1.41 -29.10
N GLY A 277 -8.04 -2.10 -28.06
CA GLY A 277 -8.86 -2.68 -26.99
C GLY A 277 -9.80 -1.65 -26.35
N ILE A 278 -9.25 -0.55 -25.85
CA ILE A 278 -10.02 0.52 -25.21
C ILE A 278 -11.00 1.15 -26.22
N HIS A 279 -10.53 1.42 -27.44
CA HIS A 279 -11.37 2.02 -28.49
C HIS A 279 -12.62 1.15 -28.76
N HIS A 280 -12.44 -0.16 -28.90
CA HIS A 280 -13.55 -1.09 -29.07
C HIS A 280 -14.45 -1.21 -27.83
N ALA A 281 -13.93 -0.96 -26.63
CA ALA A 281 -14.69 -0.92 -25.40
C ALA A 281 -15.53 0.36 -25.23
N GLN A 282 -15.26 1.41 -26.02
CA GLN A 282 -15.93 2.72 -26.03
C GLN A 282 -15.75 3.58 -24.76
N THR A 283 -15.12 3.03 -23.72
CA THR A 283 -14.87 3.72 -22.46
C THR A 283 -13.45 3.43 -21.97
N PHE A 284 -12.88 4.40 -21.27
CA PHE A 284 -11.60 4.30 -20.57
C PHE A 284 -11.79 4.73 -19.11
N PHE A 285 -11.43 3.87 -18.16
CA PHE A 285 -11.73 4.04 -16.71
C PHE A 285 -13.21 4.33 -16.44
N GLY A 286 -14.11 3.62 -17.13
CA GLY A 286 -15.56 3.78 -16.98
C GLY A 286 -16.11 5.12 -17.49
N LYS A 287 -15.30 5.97 -18.13
CA LYS A 287 -15.73 7.24 -18.74
C LYS A 287 -15.76 7.11 -20.27
N PRO A 288 -16.77 7.72 -20.94
CA PRO A 288 -16.79 7.77 -22.41
C PRO A 288 -15.65 8.65 -22.95
N PHE A 289 -15.19 8.38 -24.16
CA PHE A 289 -14.10 9.14 -24.78
C PHE A 289 -14.36 10.64 -24.90
N SER A 290 -15.62 11.07 -25.05
CA SER A 290 -15.99 12.50 -25.04
C SER A 290 -15.55 13.20 -23.76
N TRP A 291 -15.67 12.54 -22.60
CA TRP A 291 -15.23 13.06 -21.31
C TRP A 291 -13.70 13.30 -21.27
N TRP A 292 -12.96 12.40 -21.93
CA TRP A 292 -11.50 12.51 -22.06
C TRP A 292 -11.08 13.52 -23.13
N HIS A 293 -11.84 13.68 -24.21
CA HIS A 293 -11.57 14.67 -25.25
C HIS A 293 -11.67 16.09 -24.70
N GLU A 294 -12.62 16.39 -23.82
CA GLU A 294 -12.71 17.67 -23.10
C GLU A 294 -11.44 17.96 -22.28
N ARG A 295 -10.76 16.90 -21.83
CA ARG A 295 -9.53 16.95 -21.03
C ARG A 295 -8.25 16.78 -21.86
N ARG A 296 -8.33 16.72 -23.20
CA ARG A 296 -7.16 16.57 -24.10
C ARG A 296 -6.12 17.68 -23.93
N ALA A 297 -6.58 18.88 -23.51
CA ALA A 297 -5.74 20.04 -23.24
C ALA A 297 -4.75 19.83 -22.07
N LEU A 298 -4.98 18.82 -21.23
CA LEU A 298 -4.06 18.42 -20.15
C LEU A 298 -2.74 17.89 -20.67
N LEU A 299 -2.74 17.33 -21.87
CA LEU A 299 -1.57 16.72 -22.44
C LEU A 299 -0.98 17.68 -23.46
N ASN A 300 0.17 18.25 -23.15
CA ASN A 300 1.06 18.74 -24.20
C ASN A 300 1.62 17.50 -24.94
N LEU A 301 0.77 16.90 -25.78
CA LEU A 301 0.94 15.56 -26.39
C LEU A 301 2.31 15.42 -27.07
N THR A 302 2.86 16.50 -27.61
CA THR A 302 4.09 16.49 -28.40
C THR A 302 5.35 16.12 -27.60
N GLU A 303 5.48 16.51 -26.33
CA GLU A 303 6.64 16.14 -25.49
C GLU A 303 6.49 14.76 -24.85
N GLN A 304 5.26 14.39 -24.46
CA GLN A 304 5.00 13.09 -23.83
C GLN A 304 5.05 11.91 -24.80
N ILE A 305 4.70 12.13 -26.08
CA ILE A 305 4.87 11.13 -27.14
C ILE A 305 6.35 10.75 -27.33
N LYS A 306 7.28 11.71 -27.22
CA LYS A 306 8.74 11.42 -27.30
C LYS A 306 9.27 10.65 -26.08
N LEU A 307 8.68 10.86 -24.90
CA LEU A 307 8.99 10.12 -23.68
C LEU A 307 8.48 8.68 -23.74
N LEU A 308 7.31 8.45 -24.36
CA LEU A 308 6.74 7.12 -24.57
C LEU A 308 7.56 6.24 -25.53
N GLU A 309 8.25 6.84 -26.50
CA GLU A 309 9.18 6.10 -27.37
C GLU A 309 10.43 5.60 -26.61
N GLN A 310 10.68 6.11 -25.40
CA GLN A 310 11.88 5.84 -24.61
C GLN A 310 11.62 5.07 -23.30
N LYS A 311 10.37 4.96 -22.84
CA LYS A 311 9.99 4.37 -21.54
C LYS A 311 8.99 3.20 -21.68
N SER A 312 9.10 2.19 -20.81
CA SER A 312 8.24 0.99 -20.84
C SER A 312 6.77 1.30 -20.47
N PRO A 313 5.77 0.62 -21.05
CA PRO A 313 4.36 0.63 -20.62
C PRO A 313 4.14 0.59 -19.10
N ASP A 314 5.04 -0.09 -18.38
CA ASP A 314 4.95 -0.32 -16.94
C ASP A 314 5.15 0.95 -16.09
N GLN A 315 5.63 2.05 -16.67
CA GLN A 315 5.97 3.24 -15.87
C GLN A 315 4.84 4.26 -15.72
N ASN A 316 3.82 4.24 -16.58
CA ASN A 316 2.66 5.14 -16.44
C ASN A 316 1.46 4.57 -17.18
N PRO A 317 0.82 3.49 -16.67
CA PRO A 317 -0.23 2.77 -17.37
C PRO A 317 -1.40 3.70 -17.71
N PHE A 318 -1.78 4.60 -16.81
CA PHE A 318 -2.88 5.53 -17.05
C PHE A 318 -2.65 6.47 -18.25
N LEU A 319 -1.46 7.09 -18.32
CA LEU A 319 -1.11 7.98 -19.43
C LEU A 319 -0.84 7.17 -20.71
N TYR A 320 -0.27 5.97 -20.57
CA TYR A 320 -0.01 5.03 -21.66
C TYR A 320 -1.30 4.58 -22.34
N THR A 321 -2.30 4.14 -21.58
CA THR A 321 -3.59 3.65 -22.09
C THR A 321 -4.37 4.78 -22.78
N TYR A 322 -4.31 6.02 -22.27
CA TYR A 322 -4.92 7.17 -22.96
C TYR A 322 -4.18 7.60 -24.24
N LEU A 323 -2.84 7.64 -24.20
CA LEU A 323 -2.02 7.99 -25.37
C LEU A 323 -2.06 6.90 -26.45
N ALA A 324 -2.20 5.63 -26.06
CA ALA A 324 -2.39 4.48 -26.93
C ALA A 324 -3.62 4.64 -27.84
N GLU A 325 -4.71 5.18 -27.31
CA GLU A 325 -5.92 5.44 -28.09
C GLU A 325 -5.78 6.66 -29.01
N LEU A 326 -5.24 7.78 -28.52
CA LEU A 326 -4.98 8.96 -29.35
C LEU A 326 -4.00 8.66 -30.51
N PHE A 327 -3.04 7.77 -30.29
CA PHE A 327 -2.14 7.28 -31.33
C PHE A 327 -2.87 6.34 -32.30
N TRP A 328 -3.76 5.47 -31.81
CA TRP A 328 -4.64 4.67 -32.67
C TRP A 328 -5.46 5.55 -33.61
N GLU A 329 -6.11 6.60 -33.10
CA GLU A 329 -6.87 7.54 -33.92
C GLU A 329 -6.03 8.17 -35.04
N LYS A 330 -4.81 8.63 -34.70
CA LYS A 330 -3.92 9.34 -35.63
C LYS A 330 -3.25 8.43 -36.67
N PHE A 331 -2.97 7.17 -36.31
CA PHE A 331 -2.19 6.25 -37.13
C PHE A 331 -2.99 5.07 -37.70
N ALA A 332 -4.29 4.95 -37.43
CA ALA A 332 -5.16 3.92 -38.03
C ALA A 332 -5.08 3.87 -39.57
N SER A 333 -4.82 5.01 -40.22
CA SER A 333 -4.61 5.09 -41.68
C SER A 333 -3.28 4.50 -42.15
N GLN A 334 -2.22 4.58 -41.34
CA GLN A 334 -0.88 4.02 -41.60
C GLN A 334 -0.77 2.56 -41.12
N ALA A 335 -1.55 2.17 -40.12
CA ALA A 335 -1.72 0.81 -39.64
C ALA A 335 -2.41 -0.12 -40.66
N LYS A 336 -3.00 0.42 -41.74
CA LYS A 336 -3.57 -0.35 -42.87
C LYS A 336 -2.66 -1.43 -43.44
N ASN A 337 -1.34 -1.21 -43.38
CA ASN A 337 -0.35 -2.15 -43.91
C ASN A 337 0.09 -3.22 -42.88
N VAL A 338 -0.37 -3.10 -41.62
CA VAL A 338 -0.02 -3.98 -40.50
C VAL A 338 -1.24 -4.71 -39.94
N PHE A 339 -2.43 -4.09 -40.02
CA PHE A 339 -3.72 -4.62 -39.57
C PHE A 339 -4.80 -4.39 -40.66
N VAL A 340 -5.53 -5.44 -41.03
CA VAL A 340 -6.67 -5.35 -41.96
C VAL A 340 -7.85 -4.70 -41.23
N LEU A 341 -8.15 -3.43 -41.54
CA LEU A 341 -9.19 -2.66 -40.87
C LEU A 341 -10.43 -2.38 -41.76
N PRO A 342 -11.67 -2.36 -41.21
CA PRO A 342 -12.89 -2.08 -41.97
C PRO A 342 -13.03 -0.62 -42.47
N GLU A 343 -13.50 -0.47 -43.72
CA GLU A 343 -13.55 0.79 -44.50
C GLU A 343 -14.40 1.93 -43.90
N LYS A 344 -15.38 1.60 -43.03
CA LYS A 344 -16.31 2.57 -42.42
C LYS A 344 -15.62 3.52 -41.42
N PHE A 345 -14.42 3.15 -40.97
CA PHE A 345 -13.66 3.81 -39.89
C PHE A 345 -13.06 5.17 -40.29
N LEU A 346 -12.74 5.37 -41.58
CA LEU A 346 -11.92 6.51 -42.03
C LEU A 346 -12.68 7.83 -42.21
N LYS A 347 -14.02 7.82 -42.13
CA LYS A 347 -14.84 8.98 -42.51
C LYS A 347 -15.06 10.03 -41.40
N ASN A 348 -14.69 9.76 -40.15
CA ASN A 348 -15.02 10.62 -39.00
C ASN A 348 -13.82 11.27 -38.29
N PHE A 349 -12.63 11.27 -38.91
CA PHE A 349 -11.39 11.77 -38.29
C PHE A 349 -11.23 13.31 -38.41
N ASN A 350 -10.97 14.01 -37.29
CA ASN A 350 -10.62 15.44 -37.28
C ASN A 350 -9.47 15.75 -36.29
N PRO A 351 -8.28 16.20 -36.76
CA PRO A 351 -7.07 16.31 -35.95
C PRO A 351 -6.82 17.66 -35.24
N GLU A 352 -7.74 18.63 -35.25
CA GLU A 352 -7.46 19.94 -34.64
C GLU A 352 -7.61 19.95 -33.10
N ILE A 353 -6.48 20.14 -32.41
CA ILE A 353 -6.38 20.30 -30.95
C ILE A 353 -6.17 21.77 -30.58
N HIS A 354 -7.26 22.44 -30.20
CA HIS A 354 -7.24 23.75 -29.57
C HIS A 354 -7.20 23.59 -28.05
N LEU A 355 -6.21 24.20 -27.39
CA LEU A 355 -6.21 24.43 -25.94
C LEU A 355 -7.30 25.47 -25.66
N VAL A 356 -8.45 25.03 -25.15
CA VAL A 356 -9.47 25.97 -24.70
C VAL A 356 -9.02 26.49 -23.34
N ALA A 357 -8.73 27.79 -23.28
CA ALA A 357 -8.52 28.49 -22.02
C ALA A 357 -9.86 28.57 -21.29
N GLU A 358 -10.22 27.54 -20.52
CA GLU A 358 -11.33 27.63 -19.59
C GLU A 358 -10.91 28.50 -18.40
N HIS A 359 -11.75 29.48 -18.07
CA HIS A 359 -11.65 30.20 -16.82
C HIS A 359 -12.28 29.33 -15.72
N PHE A 360 -11.47 28.77 -14.83
CA PHE A 360 -11.96 27.94 -13.73
C PHE A 360 -12.27 28.83 -12.53
N PRO A 361 -13.55 28.95 -12.10
CA PRO A 361 -13.88 29.80 -10.96
C PRO A 361 -13.28 29.24 -9.67
N VAL A 362 -12.69 30.12 -8.89
CA VAL A 362 -12.22 29.81 -7.53
C VAL A 362 -13.42 29.78 -6.59
N LYS A 363 -13.50 28.74 -5.75
CA LYS A 363 -14.59 28.53 -4.80
C LYS A 363 -14.21 29.12 -3.45
N THR A 364 -15.13 29.86 -2.83
CA THR A 364 -14.91 30.53 -1.54
C THR A 364 -15.79 29.95 -0.42
N ASP A 365 -16.76 29.12 -0.77
CA ASP A 365 -17.70 28.41 0.08
C ASP A 365 -17.14 27.06 0.56
N VAL A 366 -15.93 27.09 1.10
CA VAL A 366 -15.22 25.88 1.56
C VAL A 366 -15.94 25.28 2.77
N PRO A 367 -16.31 23.99 2.73
CA PRO A 367 -16.95 23.32 3.87
C PRO A 367 -15.98 23.20 5.03
N PHE A 368 -16.50 23.12 6.26
CA PHE A 368 -15.65 22.91 7.42
C PHE A 368 -15.14 21.46 7.48
N PHE A 369 -13.83 21.26 7.35
CA PHE A 369 -13.19 19.96 7.38
C PHE A 369 -12.92 19.50 8.82
N LYS A 370 -13.66 18.49 9.29
CA LYS A 370 -13.36 17.69 10.48
C LYS A 370 -12.47 16.52 10.04
N GLY A 371 -11.22 16.84 9.70
CA GLY A 371 -10.32 15.97 8.96
C GLY A 371 -9.36 15.15 9.81
N ILE A 372 -8.87 14.07 9.19
CA ILE A 372 -7.78 13.21 9.68
C ILE A 372 -6.81 12.99 8.51
N CYS A 373 -5.50 13.10 8.76
CA CYS A 373 -4.49 12.62 7.82
C CYS A 373 -4.41 11.09 7.90
N TYR A 374 -4.86 10.42 6.84
CA TYR A 374 -4.96 8.98 6.77
C TYR A 374 -3.73 8.42 6.05
N ALA A 375 -2.76 7.99 6.83
CA ALA A 375 -1.45 7.56 6.34
C ALA A 375 -1.47 6.10 5.89
N HIS A 376 -1.03 5.85 4.66
CA HIS A 376 -0.86 4.50 4.12
C HIS A 376 0.13 3.69 4.97
N THR A 377 -0.17 2.40 5.14
CA THR A 377 0.73 1.43 5.76
C THR A 377 1.04 0.32 4.77
N ASN A 378 2.27 0.30 4.22
CA ASN A 378 2.66 -0.66 3.19
C ASN A 378 2.38 -2.11 3.65
N GLY A 379 1.54 -2.81 2.87
CA GLY A 379 1.10 -4.17 3.20
C GLY A 379 -0.25 -4.52 2.58
N ILE A 380 -0.45 -5.77 2.14
CA ILE A 380 -1.73 -6.27 1.58
C ILE A 380 -2.81 -6.22 2.66
N GLN A 381 -2.45 -6.55 3.90
CA GLN A 381 -3.35 -6.57 5.06
C GLN A 381 -3.33 -5.27 5.87
N SER A 382 -2.66 -4.22 5.38
CA SER A 382 -2.53 -2.95 6.13
C SER A 382 -2.65 -1.70 5.29
N GLY A 383 -2.44 -1.77 3.98
CA GLY A 383 -2.53 -0.65 3.06
C GLY A 383 -3.97 -0.28 2.77
N TYR A 384 -4.16 0.75 1.98
CA TYR A 384 -5.47 1.28 1.60
C TYR A 384 -6.50 0.27 1.10
N MET A 385 -6.06 -0.79 0.41
CA MET A 385 -6.94 -1.85 -0.11
C MET A 385 -7.40 -2.88 0.93
N SER A 386 -6.82 -2.85 2.13
CA SER A 386 -7.04 -3.89 3.14
C SER A 386 -8.37 -3.75 3.87
N GLN A 387 -8.89 -4.87 4.38
CA GLN A 387 -10.04 -4.87 5.28
C GLN A 387 -9.75 -4.08 6.57
N ARG A 388 -8.48 -4.07 7.03
CA ARG A 388 -8.07 -3.23 8.17
C ARG A 388 -8.17 -1.74 7.88
N SER A 389 -7.87 -1.33 6.64
CA SER A 389 -8.08 0.04 6.20
C SER A 389 -9.55 0.42 6.27
N ARG A 390 -10.44 -0.46 5.79
CA ARG A 390 -11.89 -0.26 5.92
C ARG A 390 -12.34 -0.04 7.36
N GLN A 391 -11.88 -0.90 8.29
CA GLN A 391 -12.17 -0.77 9.72
C GLN A 391 -11.62 0.53 10.32
N SER A 392 -10.41 0.94 9.94
CA SER A 392 -9.82 2.20 10.38
C SER A 392 -10.65 3.42 9.93
N LEU A 393 -11.18 3.41 8.71
CA LEU A 393 -12.07 4.46 8.21
C LEU A 393 -13.39 4.51 8.99
N GLU A 394 -13.99 3.37 9.32
CA GLU A 394 -15.19 3.28 10.17
C GLU A 394 -14.93 3.84 11.57
N GLU A 395 -13.78 3.52 12.16
CA GLU A 395 -13.35 4.08 13.44
C GLU A 395 -13.19 5.60 13.36
N ILE A 396 -12.55 6.13 12.31
CA ILE A 396 -12.42 7.57 12.06
C ILE A 396 -13.81 8.23 11.95
N LYS A 397 -14.72 7.65 11.16
CA LYS A 397 -16.09 8.16 11.02
C LYS A 397 -16.82 8.20 12.35
N SER A 398 -16.64 7.19 13.21
CA SER A 398 -17.26 7.12 14.53
C SER A 398 -16.83 8.26 15.49
N LEU A 399 -15.71 8.93 15.20
CA LEU A 399 -15.26 10.12 15.95
C LEU A 399 -16.04 11.38 15.58
N GLY A 400 -16.86 11.36 14.53
CA GLY A 400 -17.51 12.54 13.96
C GLY A 400 -16.69 13.24 12.87
N ALA A 401 -15.61 12.61 12.39
CA ALA A 401 -14.89 13.09 11.23
C ALA A 401 -15.80 13.09 9.99
N ASN A 402 -15.62 14.08 9.10
CA ASN A 402 -16.33 14.17 7.83
C ASN A 402 -15.40 14.02 6.62
N THR A 403 -14.08 14.00 6.84
CA THR A 403 -13.13 13.86 5.75
C THR A 403 -11.82 13.19 6.19
N VAL A 404 -11.13 12.58 5.24
CA VAL A 404 -9.77 12.07 5.38
C VAL A 404 -8.89 12.60 4.26
N SER A 405 -7.60 12.80 4.51
CA SER A 405 -6.62 13.02 3.44
C SER A 405 -5.81 11.76 3.19
N VAL A 406 -5.60 11.42 1.92
CA VAL A 406 -4.78 10.28 1.48
C VAL A 406 -3.50 10.80 0.81
N THR A 407 -2.36 10.20 1.15
CA THR A 407 -1.04 10.71 0.76
C THR A 407 -0.30 9.72 -0.13
N PRO A 408 -0.41 9.83 -1.46
CA PRO A 408 0.50 9.15 -2.38
C PRO A 408 1.84 9.90 -2.46
N PHE A 409 2.93 9.16 -2.66
CA PHE A 409 4.27 9.73 -2.76
C PHE A 409 4.81 9.72 -4.20
N GLY A 410 5.31 10.87 -4.63
CA GLY A 410 6.35 10.96 -5.65
C GLY A 410 7.73 10.81 -4.99
N TYR A 411 8.74 10.49 -5.78
CA TYR A 411 10.10 10.22 -5.33
C TYR A 411 11.08 11.12 -6.08
N SER A 412 12.05 11.66 -5.34
CA SER A 412 13.22 12.32 -5.91
C SER A 412 14.48 11.74 -5.25
N HIS A 413 15.55 11.52 -6.01
CA HIS A 413 16.76 10.90 -5.46
C HIS A 413 17.45 11.81 -4.42
N THR A 414 17.51 13.10 -4.70
CA THR A 414 18.16 14.13 -3.86
C THR A 414 17.38 15.44 -3.92
N GLU A 415 17.74 16.39 -3.06
CA GLU A 415 17.17 17.74 -3.03
C GLU A 415 17.42 18.56 -4.31
N THR A 416 18.38 18.18 -5.16
CA THR A 416 18.72 18.87 -6.41
C THR A 416 18.39 18.08 -7.67
N SER A 417 17.80 16.88 -7.52
CA SER A 417 17.47 16.04 -8.67
C SER A 417 16.39 16.71 -9.52
N PRO A 418 16.59 16.84 -10.85
CA PRO A 418 15.67 17.56 -11.72
C PRO A 418 14.42 16.76 -12.07
N GLU A 419 14.23 15.55 -11.53
CA GLU A 419 13.13 14.65 -11.89
C GLU A 419 12.34 14.23 -10.65
N VAL A 420 11.02 14.25 -10.78
CA VAL A 420 10.10 13.59 -9.86
C VAL A 420 9.62 12.29 -10.49
N PHE A 421 9.96 11.16 -9.86
CA PHE A 421 9.51 9.83 -10.22
C PHE A 421 8.20 9.52 -9.48
N PHE A 422 7.23 8.92 -10.15
CA PHE A 422 5.95 8.54 -9.55
C PHE A 422 5.39 7.36 -10.35
N VAL A 423 4.21 6.87 -9.95
CA VAL A 423 3.66 5.58 -10.39
C VAL A 423 4.45 4.44 -9.77
N LEU A 424 4.04 4.11 -8.55
CA LEU A 424 4.61 3.01 -7.80
C LEU A 424 3.86 1.73 -8.17
N ASP A 425 4.58 0.79 -8.77
CA ASP A 425 4.04 -0.50 -9.20
C ASP A 425 4.36 -1.63 -8.20
N ASN A 426 4.91 -1.30 -7.01
CA ASN A 426 4.99 -2.31 -5.99
C ASN A 426 3.65 -2.55 -5.35
N ASN A 427 3.45 -3.82 -5.07
CA ASN A 427 2.29 -4.45 -4.49
C ASN A 427 1.86 -3.94 -3.09
N TRP A 428 2.53 -2.94 -2.55
CA TRP A 428 2.36 -2.42 -1.19
C TRP A 428 2.30 -0.90 -1.14
N ASP A 429 2.43 -0.21 -2.28
CA ASP A 429 2.51 1.25 -2.37
C ASP A 429 1.12 1.87 -2.60
N GLU A 430 1.03 3.19 -2.71
CA GLU A 430 -0.19 3.93 -3.02
C GLU A 430 -0.56 3.83 -4.51
N THR A 431 -0.76 2.60 -5.00
CA THR A 431 -1.14 2.31 -6.39
C THR A 431 -2.48 2.94 -6.77
N LEU A 432 -2.77 3.00 -8.07
CA LEU A 432 -4.04 3.53 -8.61
C LEU A 432 -5.28 2.93 -7.96
N GLY A 433 -5.42 1.60 -7.91
CA GLY A 433 -6.60 1.02 -7.28
C GLY A 433 -6.53 1.00 -5.77
N SER A 434 -5.36 1.18 -5.14
CA SER A 434 -5.33 1.48 -3.71
C SER A 434 -5.97 2.83 -3.40
N LEU A 435 -5.68 3.86 -4.20
CA LEU A 435 -6.28 5.18 -4.10
C LEU A 435 -7.78 5.14 -4.46
N TYR A 436 -8.17 4.33 -5.44
CA TYR A 436 -9.57 4.13 -5.77
C TYR A 436 -10.32 3.45 -4.62
N LYS A 437 -9.76 2.36 -4.08
CA LYS A 437 -10.42 1.57 -3.04
C LYS A 437 -10.60 2.35 -1.74
N VAL A 438 -9.60 3.12 -1.31
CA VAL A 438 -9.75 3.97 -0.12
C VAL A 438 -10.78 5.07 -0.33
N ALA A 439 -10.89 5.62 -1.55
CA ALA A 439 -11.92 6.61 -1.88
C ALA A 439 -13.32 5.98 -1.85
N GLU A 440 -13.48 4.82 -2.49
CA GLU A 440 -14.72 4.03 -2.48
C GLU A 440 -15.15 3.71 -1.04
N ASP A 441 -14.24 3.17 -0.23
CA ASP A 441 -14.51 2.87 1.17
C ASP A 441 -14.92 4.11 1.96
N ALA A 442 -14.17 5.21 1.84
CA ALA A 442 -14.48 6.45 2.54
C ALA A 442 -15.88 6.98 2.16
N HIS A 443 -16.20 7.06 0.88
CA HIS A 443 -17.49 7.55 0.39
C HIS A 443 -18.66 6.66 0.84
N GLU A 444 -18.51 5.33 0.84
CA GLU A 444 -19.56 4.41 1.30
C GLU A 444 -20.01 4.63 2.75
N ILE A 445 -19.12 5.14 3.61
CA ILE A 445 -19.47 5.52 5.01
C ILE A 445 -19.65 7.03 5.19
N GLY A 446 -19.74 7.78 4.10
CA GLY A 446 -20.00 9.21 4.10
C GLY A 446 -18.83 10.05 4.64
N LEU A 447 -17.59 9.65 4.36
CA LEU A 447 -16.40 10.50 4.49
C LEU A 447 -16.03 11.08 3.13
N ASN A 448 -15.77 12.38 3.10
CA ASN A 448 -15.14 13.04 1.95
C ASN A 448 -13.64 12.74 1.92
N VAL A 449 -13.00 12.84 0.77
CA VAL A 449 -11.58 12.56 0.61
C VAL A 449 -10.83 13.73 0.00
N MET A 450 -9.67 14.03 0.58
CA MET A 450 -8.67 14.93 0.01
C MET A 450 -7.48 14.13 -0.52
N MET A 451 -7.19 14.23 -1.81
CA MET A 451 -5.92 13.76 -2.36
C MET A 451 -4.81 14.74 -1.95
N LYS A 452 -3.75 14.27 -1.28
CA LYS A 452 -2.65 15.10 -0.81
C LYS A 452 -1.29 14.48 -1.18
N PRO A 453 -0.83 14.60 -2.44
CA PRO A 453 0.43 14.03 -2.88
C PRO A 453 1.63 14.70 -2.21
N HIS A 454 2.63 13.91 -1.81
CA HIS A 454 3.88 14.36 -1.18
C HIS A 454 5.09 13.94 -2.02
N ILE A 455 6.25 14.56 -1.79
CA ILE A 455 7.52 14.12 -2.39
C ILE A 455 8.42 13.51 -1.30
N TRP A 456 8.85 12.27 -1.53
CA TRP A 456 9.85 11.59 -0.72
C TRP A 456 11.24 11.79 -1.32
N LEU A 457 12.22 12.18 -0.49
CA LEU A 457 13.62 12.22 -0.90
C LEU A 457 14.31 10.88 -0.55
N GLY A 458 15.00 10.28 -1.52
CA GLY A 458 15.65 8.98 -1.36
C GLY A 458 16.66 8.88 -0.23
N ASN A 459 17.28 9.99 0.12
CA ASN A 459 18.18 10.13 1.26
C ASN A 459 17.47 10.32 2.61
N GLY A 460 16.13 10.29 2.64
CA GLY A 460 15.30 10.53 3.83
C GLY A 460 15.27 11.99 4.28
N ALA A 461 15.79 12.92 3.48
CA ALA A 461 15.73 14.33 3.80
C ALA A 461 14.30 14.89 3.68
N TRP A 462 14.04 15.95 4.43
CA TRP A 462 12.79 16.70 4.32
C TRP A 462 12.65 17.34 2.93
N CYS A 463 11.46 17.20 2.32
CA CYS A 463 11.19 17.70 0.97
C CYS A 463 11.35 19.22 0.83
N GLY A 464 11.25 19.99 1.91
CA GLY A 464 11.51 21.42 1.88
C GLY A 464 12.94 21.82 1.54
N LYS A 465 13.87 20.87 1.53
CA LYS A 465 15.23 21.09 1.00
C LYS A 465 15.30 21.11 -0.52
N ILE A 466 14.27 20.66 -1.24
CA ILE A 466 14.25 20.63 -2.71
C ILE A 466 14.53 22.01 -3.26
N LYS A 467 15.61 22.16 -4.03
CA LYS A 467 16.01 23.39 -4.69
C LYS A 467 16.62 23.03 -6.04
N ILE A 468 15.95 23.45 -7.11
CA ILE A 468 16.39 23.15 -8.47
C ILE A 468 17.05 24.37 -9.08
N ASP A 469 18.35 24.26 -9.34
CA ASP A 469 19.15 25.32 -9.95
C ASP A 469 19.33 25.09 -11.46
N GLY A 470 19.27 26.17 -12.23
CA GLY A 470 19.50 26.22 -13.67
C GLY A 470 18.25 25.96 -14.51
N ASP A 471 18.05 26.80 -15.53
CA ASP A 471 16.81 26.82 -16.34
C ASP A 471 16.45 25.46 -16.97
N ALA A 472 17.45 24.72 -17.45
CA ALA A 472 17.24 23.41 -18.05
C ALA A 472 16.72 22.38 -17.03
N ASN A 473 17.33 22.34 -15.84
CA ASN A 473 16.92 21.44 -14.76
C ASN A 473 15.56 21.83 -14.19
N LEU A 474 15.33 23.13 -14.00
CA LEU A 474 14.04 23.65 -13.55
C LEU A 474 12.93 23.26 -14.52
N LYS A 475 13.20 23.31 -15.83
CA LYS A 475 12.23 22.90 -16.84
C LYS A 475 11.92 21.40 -16.78
N ILE A 476 12.92 20.55 -16.57
CA ILE A 476 12.71 19.10 -16.38
C ILE A 476 11.89 18.84 -15.11
N TRP A 477 12.22 19.53 -14.02
CA TRP A 477 11.53 19.38 -12.74
C TRP A 477 10.09 19.83 -12.85
N GLU A 478 9.83 21.03 -13.39
CA GLU A 478 8.48 21.53 -13.62
C GLU A 478 7.66 20.54 -14.47
N ASN A 479 8.25 20.01 -15.53
CA ASN A 479 7.55 19.08 -16.42
C ASN A 479 7.19 17.77 -15.69
N THR A 480 8.13 17.15 -14.97
CA THR A 480 7.89 15.89 -14.25
C THR A 480 6.99 16.09 -13.03
N PHE A 481 7.16 17.18 -12.29
CA PHE A 481 6.28 17.58 -11.20
C PHE A 481 4.84 17.83 -11.68
N THR A 482 4.66 18.57 -12.79
CA THR A 482 3.33 18.81 -13.36
C THR A 482 2.66 17.49 -13.76
N GLN A 483 3.41 16.53 -14.31
CA GLN A 483 2.89 15.20 -14.63
C GLN A 483 2.44 14.46 -13.37
N PHE A 484 3.25 14.49 -12.31
CA PHE A 484 2.90 13.92 -11.00
C PHE A 484 1.60 14.52 -10.44
N ILE A 485 1.44 15.85 -10.53
CA ILE A 485 0.25 16.56 -10.07
C ILE A 485 -0.98 16.19 -10.90
N VAL A 486 -0.88 16.26 -12.23
CA VAL A 486 -2.01 15.98 -13.14
C VAL A 486 -2.46 14.53 -13.01
N TYR A 487 -1.52 13.59 -12.89
CA TYR A 487 -1.84 12.17 -12.69
C TYR A 487 -2.73 11.97 -11.46
N HIS A 488 -2.33 12.49 -10.29
CA HIS A 488 -3.12 12.35 -9.07
C HIS A 488 -4.42 13.17 -9.10
N ALA A 489 -4.42 14.33 -9.78
CA ALA A 489 -5.62 15.15 -9.94
C ALA A 489 -6.69 14.44 -10.78
N LEU A 490 -6.27 13.71 -11.83
CA LEU A 490 -7.17 12.86 -12.61
C LEU A 490 -7.70 11.68 -11.80
N ILE A 491 -6.87 11.06 -10.96
CA ILE A 491 -7.35 10.01 -10.04
C ILE A 491 -8.41 10.57 -9.09
N ALA A 492 -8.14 11.73 -8.49
CA ALA A 492 -9.09 12.41 -7.59
C ALA A 492 -10.42 12.72 -8.30
N GLU A 493 -10.37 13.21 -9.54
CA GLU A 493 -11.57 13.47 -10.35
C GLU A 493 -12.34 12.17 -10.68
N LEU A 494 -11.64 11.10 -11.06
CA LEU A 494 -12.26 9.82 -11.42
C LEU A 494 -12.92 9.13 -10.24
N THR A 495 -12.31 9.26 -9.06
CA THR A 495 -12.79 8.67 -7.81
C THR A 495 -13.82 9.55 -7.09
N GLY A 496 -14.04 10.79 -7.59
CA GLY A 496 -14.99 11.73 -7.00
C GLY A 496 -14.53 12.36 -5.70
N MET A 497 -13.22 12.37 -5.40
CA MET A 497 -12.68 13.05 -4.22
C MET A 497 -13.02 14.54 -4.25
N GLU A 498 -13.38 15.11 -3.11
CA GLU A 498 -13.89 16.47 -3.02
C GLU A 498 -12.78 17.52 -3.05
N SER A 499 -11.57 17.17 -2.62
CA SER A 499 -10.45 18.11 -2.52
C SER A 499 -9.13 17.54 -3.03
N PHE A 500 -8.26 18.43 -3.50
CA PHE A 500 -6.91 18.12 -3.97
C PHE A 500 -5.92 19.16 -3.44
N CYS A 501 -4.93 18.72 -2.67
CA CYS A 501 -3.80 19.53 -2.27
C CYS A 501 -2.66 19.28 -3.24
N LEU A 502 -2.17 20.33 -3.91
CA LEU A 502 -1.18 20.21 -4.99
C LEU A 502 0.10 19.50 -4.53
N CYS A 503 0.69 19.96 -3.45
CA CYS A 503 1.84 19.35 -2.80
C CYS A 503 1.97 20.02 -1.41
N VAL A 504 3.01 19.66 -0.67
CA VAL A 504 3.29 20.24 0.63
C VAL A 504 4.77 20.63 0.78
N GLU A 505 5.03 21.66 1.57
CA GLU A 505 6.34 21.96 2.16
C GLU A 505 7.51 22.11 1.18
N LEU A 506 7.36 22.94 0.14
CA LEU A 506 8.40 23.27 -0.85
C LEU A 506 8.81 24.76 -0.79
N PRO A 507 9.30 25.29 0.35
CA PRO A 507 9.61 26.73 0.52
C PRO A 507 10.61 27.27 -0.50
N ASN A 508 11.53 26.42 -0.96
CA ASN A 508 12.55 26.77 -1.96
C ASN A 508 12.01 26.76 -3.39
N MET A 509 10.78 26.30 -3.64
CA MET A 509 10.15 26.27 -4.98
C MET A 509 8.92 27.16 -5.09
N THR A 510 8.30 27.57 -3.97
CA THR A 510 7.06 28.37 -3.95
C THR A 510 7.22 29.83 -4.35
N HIS A 511 8.46 30.31 -4.48
CA HIS A 511 8.74 31.67 -4.96
C HIS A 511 8.54 31.84 -6.48
N ASP A 512 8.62 30.76 -7.28
CA ASP A 512 8.36 30.81 -8.72
C ASP A 512 6.84 30.77 -9.00
N THR A 513 6.20 31.93 -8.84
CA THR A 513 4.77 32.11 -9.07
C THR A 513 4.34 31.78 -10.51
N ALA A 514 5.22 31.93 -11.50
CA ALA A 514 4.90 31.65 -12.89
C ALA A 514 4.81 30.15 -13.15
N MET A 515 5.77 29.38 -12.60
CA MET A 515 5.72 27.91 -12.60
C MET A 515 4.46 27.41 -11.89
N TRP A 516 4.19 27.87 -10.68
CA TRP A 516 3.00 27.45 -9.92
C TRP A 516 1.70 27.81 -10.62
N SER A 517 1.60 28.98 -11.27
CA SER A 517 0.42 29.34 -12.06
C SER A 517 0.18 28.38 -13.24
N ARG A 518 1.24 27.82 -13.84
CA ARG A 518 1.12 26.79 -14.88
C ARG A 518 0.66 25.46 -14.28
N VAL A 519 1.28 25.01 -13.18
CA VAL A 519 0.89 23.79 -12.46
C VAL A 519 -0.58 23.84 -12.03
N ILE A 520 -1.02 24.94 -11.42
CA ILE A 520 -2.40 25.15 -10.96
C ILE A 520 -3.38 25.07 -12.13
N ARG A 521 -3.06 25.68 -13.27
CA ARG A 521 -3.92 25.62 -14.47
C ARG A 521 -4.08 24.19 -14.98
N HIS A 522 -3.00 23.42 -15.02
CA HIS A 522 -3.04 22.00 -15.40
C HIS A 522 -3.89 21.19 -14.40
N ALA A 523 -3.69 21.40 -13.10
CA ALA A 523 -4.48 20.74 -12.06
C ALA A 523 -5.97 21.08 -12.15
N ARG A 524 -6.35 22.34 -12.37
CA ARG A 524 -7.75 22.77 -12.54
C ARG A 524 -8.43 22.16 -13.76
N THR A 525 -7.67 21.93 -14.83
CA THR A 525 -8.19 21.25 -16.02
C THR A 525 -8.47 19.78 -15.74
N ALA A 526 -7.70 19.15 -14.85
CA ALA A 526 -7.83 17.75 -14.48
C ALA A 526 -8.91 17.51 -13.43
N PHE A 527 -9.04 18.44 -12.48
CA PHE A 527 -9.82 18.29 -11.27
C PHE A 527 -10.73 19.48 -11.02
N LYS A 528 -12.04 19.21 -10.87
CA LYS A 528 -13.06 20.23 -10.70
C LYS A 528 -13.44 20.46 -9.23
N GLY A 529 -12.91 19.70 -8.26
CA GLY A 529 -13.16 19.85 -6.81
C GLY A 529 -12.47 21.06 -6.17
N TYR A 530 -12.27 21.02 -4.84
CA TYR A 530 -11.57 22.10 -4.12
C TYR A 530 -10.04 21.95 -4.21
N LEU A 531 -9.33 22.98 -4.64
CA LEU A 531 -7.89 22.95 -4.87
C LEU A 531 -7.14 23.81 -3.83
N THR A 532 -6.05 23.29 -3.29
CA THR A 532 -5.17 23.99 -2.33
C THR A 532 -3.69 23.61 -2.50
N TYR A 533 -2.84 24.15 -1.63
CA TYR A 533 -1.44 23.77 -1.43
C TYR A 533 -1.16 23.76 0.08
N GLY A 534 -0.35 22.83 0.59
CA GLY A 534 -0.03 22.74 2.03
C GLY A 534 1.29 23.43 2.37
N GLY A 535 1.25 24.73 2.65
CA GLY A 535 2.46 25.48 3.00
C GLY A 535 2.99 25.15 4.40
N ASN A 536 4.31 25.00 4.52
CA ASN A 536 4.99 24.84 5.80
C ASN A 536 4.70 26.03 6.73
N TRP A 537 4.50 25.75 8.02
CA TRP A 537 4.28 26.78 9.04
C TRP A 537 5.44 27.77 9.14
N PHE A 538 6.68 27.29 8.92
CA PHE A 538 7.88 28.09 9.02
C PHE A 538 8.37 28.49 7.64
N ASP A 539 8.48 29.81 7.42
CA ASP A 539 9.14 30.39 6.26
C ASP A 539 8.52 29.94 4.91
N GLU A 540 7.19 29.83 4.83
CA GLU A 540 6.55 29.45 3.57
C GLU A 540 5.12 29.99 3.40
N TYR A 541 4.16 29.49 4.20
CA TYR A 541 2.74 29.64 3.90
C TYR A 541 2.30 31.11 3.77
N ASP A 542 2.90 32.00 4.56
CA ASP A 542 2.62 33.44 4.60
C ASP A 542 3.30 34.23 3.48
N ARG A 543 4.26 33.62 2.77
CA ARG A 543 5.00 34.21 1.65
C ARG A 543 4.50 33.79 0.28
N ILE A 544 3.70 32.72 0.20
CA ILE A 544 3.09 32.26 -1.05
C ILE A 544 2.20 33.36 -1.65
N GLN A 545 2.38 33.63 -2.96
CA GLN A 545 1.68 34.70 -3.68
C GLN A 545 0.59 34.22 -4.64
N PHE A 546 0.35 32.90 -4.74
CA PHE A 546 -0.62 32.30 -5.65
C PHE A 546 -1.90 31.80 -4.95
N TRP A 547 -2.15 32.21 -3.70
CA TRP A 547 -3.34 31.82 -2.94
C TRP A 547 -4.65 32.27 -3.58
N ASP A 548 -4.62 33.35 -4.38
CA ASP A 548 -5.77 33.85 -5.13
C ASP A 548 -6.30 32.85 -6.17
N GLN A 549 -5.44 31.94 -6.66
CA GLN A 549 -5.77 30.89 -7.63
C GLN A 549 -6.30 29.59 -6.98
N LEU A 550 -6.27 29.52 -5.64
CA LEU A 550 -6.66 28.36 -4.84
C LEU A 550 -7.94 28.64 -4.04
N ASP A 551 -8.66 27.58 -3.68
CA ASP A 551 -9.97 27.70 -3.03
C ASP A 551 -9.85 27.98 -1.52
N PHE A 552 -8.74 27.55 -0.91
CA PHE A 552 -8.39 27.87 0.47
C PHE A 552 -6.87 27.85 0.69
N ILE A 553 -6.45 28.49 1.78
CA ILE A 553 -5.06 28.46 2.25
C ILE A 553 -4.85 27.17 3.05
N GLY A 554 -3.94 26.31 2.60
CA GLY A 554 -3.53 25.12 3.33
C GLY A 554 -2.28 25.37 4.16
N VAL A 555 -2.30 24.99 5.44
CA VAL A 555 -1.17 25.16 6.37
C VAL A 555 -0.81 23.84 7.04
N GLN A 556 0.48 23.53 7.03
CA GLN A 556 1.12 22.45 7.80
C GLN A 556 1.43 22.97 9.20
N HIS A 557 0.46 22.92 10.11
CA HIS A 557 0.49 23.61 11.39
C HIS A 557 1.31 22.87 12.45
N TYR A 558 2.59 23.23 12.54
CA TYR A 558 3.49 22.78 13.59
C TYR A 558 4.20 23.95 14.30
N PHE A 559 3.47 25.04 14.53
CA PHE A 559 3.96 26.14 15.36
C PHE A 559 4.14 25.67 16.81
N PRO A 560 5.31 25.94 17.45
CA PRO A 560 5.47 25.71 18.88
C PRO A 560 4.41 26.46 19.69
N LEU A 561 3.82 25.75 20.65
CA LEU A 561 2.86 26.27 21.62
C LEU A 561 3.52 26.60 22.97
N ALA A 562 4.76 26.14 23.19
CA ALA A 562 5.54 26.38 24.39
C ALA A 562 7.03 26.53 24.07
N GLY A 563 7.78 27.19 24.96
CA GLY A 563 9.25 27.34 24.83
C GLY A 563 10.07 26.12 25.26
N GLY A 564 9.46 25.12 25.91
CA GLY A 564 10.17 23.94 26.42
C GLY A 564 9.26 22.92 27.11
N ARG A 565 9.81 22.16 28.07
CA ARG A 565 9.07 21.13 28.85
C ARG A 565 8.18 21.70 29.95
N GLN A 566 8.53 22.89 30.43
CA GLN A 566 7.78 23.60 31.46
C GLN A 566 7.09 24.76 30.78
N TYR A 567 5.77 24.80 30.91
CA TYR A 567 4.91 25.80 30.32
C TYR A 567 3.73 26.05 31.24
N SER A 568 3.17 27.25 31.16
CA SER A 568 1.90 27.57 31.83
C SER A 568 0.72 27.44 30.84
N GLN A 569 -0.50 27.36 31.35
CA GLN A 569 -1.68 27.38 30.47
C GLN A 569 -1.82 28.73 29.76
N GLU A 570 -1.43 29.81 30.44
CA GLU A 570 -1.46 31.18 29.91
C GLU A 570 -0.47 31.34 28.75
N GLU A 571 0.72 30.74 28.83
CA GLU A 571 1.71 30.74 27.73
C GLU A 571 1.12 30.11 26.46
N ILE A 572 0.54 28.91 26.59
CA ILE A 572 -0.09 28.19 25.46
C ILE A 572 -1.25 29.02 24.89
N GLN A 573 -2.11 29.57 25.75
CA GLN A 573 -3.27 30.34 25.32
C GLN A 573 -2.85 31.63 24.60
N GLN A 574 -1.88 32.37 25.14
CA GLN A 574 -1.36 33.57 24.49
C GLN A 574 -0.80 33.24 23.11
N ARG A 575 0.00 32.16 23.02
CA ARG A 575 0.59 31.73 21.76
C ARG A 575 -0.47 31.37 20.71
N LEU A 576 -1.51 30.65 21.11
CA LEU A 576 -2.62 30.29 20.23
C LEU A 576 -3.40 31.52 19.75
N GLN A 577 -3.63 32.51 20.61
CA GLN A 577 -4.30 33.77 20.23
C GLN A 577 -3.47 34.60 19.24
N GLU A 578 -2.14 34.62 19.40
CA GLU A 578 -1.23 35.26 18.44
C GLU A 578 -1.33 34.59 17.06
N LEU A 579 -1.30 33.26 17.02
CA LEU A 579 -1.46 32.48 15.79
C LEU A 579 -2.85 32.69 15.16
N SER A 580 -3.91 32.73 15.97
CA SER A 580 -5.29 33.00 15.51
C SER A 580 -5.39 34.36 14.81
N LYS A 581 -4.74 35.41 15.34
CA LYS A 581 -4.68 36.73 14.70
C LYS A 581 -3.87 36.70 13.40
N GLN A 582 -2.75 35.97 13.37
CA GLN A 582 -1.94 35.80 12.15
C GLN A 582 -2.74 35.12 11.04
N PHE A 583 -3.49 34.07 11.37
CA PHE A 583 -4.38 33.38 10.45
C PHE A 583 -5.55 34.26 10.01
N GLU A 584 -6.19 34.99 10.91
CA GLU A 584 -7.23 35.93 10.54
C GLU A 584 -6.73 36.99 9.53
N PHE A 585 -5.53 37.51 9.75
CA PHE A 585 -4.91 38.46 8.82
C PHE A 585 -4.70 37.85 7.43
N GLN A 586 -4.12 36.65 7.34
CA GLN A 586 -3.88 35.99 6.05
C GLN A 586 -5.19 35.61 5.34
N SER A 587 -6.17 35.11 6.10
CA SER A 587 -7.50 34.80 5.58
C SER A 587 -8.17 36.01 4.95
N LYS A 588 -8.11 37.17 5.63
CA LYS A 588 -8.63 38.45 5.11
C LYS A 588 -7.85 38.95 3.90
N LYS A 589 -6.52 38.88 3.93
CA LYS A 589 -5.64 39.33 2.84
C LYS A 589 -6.00 38.66 1.50
N TRP A 590 -6.22 37.35 1.53
CA TRP A 590 -6.50 36.57 0.32
C TRP A 590 -8.00 36.37 0.06
N ASN A 591 -8.87 36.76 1.00
CA ASN A 591 -10.28 36.43 1.00
C ASN A 591 -10.51 34.91 0.86
N ARG A 592 -9.82 34.12 1.68
CA ARG A 592 -9.85 32.65 1.67
C ARG A 592 -9.88 32.12 3.10
N LYS A 593 -10.58 31.02 3.34
CA LYS A 593 -10.48 30.30 4.63
C LYS A 593 -9.09 29.67 4.76
N ILE A 594 -8.65 29.45 6.00
CA ILE A 594 -7.45 28.68 6.31
C ILE A 594 -7.87 27.29 6.78
N VAL A 595 -7.35 26.27 6.11
CA VAL A 595 -7.48 24.87 6.52
C VAL A 595 -6.11 24.43 7.02
N LEU A 596 -6.06 23.89 8.24
CA LEU A 596 -4.84 23.23 8.71
C LEU A 596 -4.79 21.86 8.03
N THR A 597 -4.19 21.80 6.82
CA THR A 597 -4.05 20.58 6.00
C THR A 597 -3.18 19.52 6.66
N GLU A 598 -2.52 19.90 7.74
CA GLU A 598 -1.98 19.02 8.74
C GLU A 598 -1.85 19.77 10.07
N VAL A 599 -2.06 19.08 11.17
CA VAL A 599 -1.77 19.54 12.53
C VAL A 599 -1.59 18.33 13.42
N GLY A 600 -0.64 18.37 14.36
CA GLY A 600 -0.44 17.22 15.23
C GLY A 600 0.61 17.46 16.29
N PHE A 601 0.65 16.53 17.24
CA PHE A 601 1.62 16.47 18.32
C PHE A 601 2.03 15.00 18.51
N PRO A 602 3.33 14.67 18.58
CA PRO A 602 3.74 13.34 18.97
C PRO A 602 3.44 13.10 20.46
N SER A 603 3.25 11.86 20.88
CA SER A 603 2.99 11.52 22.29
C SER A 603 4.27 11.47 23.13
N ILE A 604 4.91 12.63 23.27
CA ILE A 604 6.14 12.85 24.05
C ILE A 604 6.07 14.14 24.88
N GLU A 605 6.88 14.23 25.95
CA GLU A 605 6.89 15.41 26.84
C GLU A 605 7.29 16.74 26.17
N TYR A 606 8.05 16.70 25.08
CA TYR A 606 8.52 17.90 24.37
C TYR A 606 7.62 18.34 23.20
N ALA A 607 6.46 17.71 23.04
CA ALA A 607 5.65 17.85 21.84
C ALA A 607 5.10 19.27 21.63
N LEU A 608 4.84 20.05 22.68
CA LEU A 608 4.37 21.43 22.51
C LEU A 608 5.46 22.40 22.06
N ALA A 609 6.73 22.08 22.31
CA ALA A 609 7.88 22.90 21.92
C ALA A 609 8.41 22.54 20.53
N SER A 610 8.39 21.26 20.15
CA SER A 610 8.74 20.78 18.82
C SER A 610 7.63 19.87 18.25
N PRO A 611 6.48 20.44 17.87
CA PRO A 611 5.32 19.64 17.47
C PRO A 611 5.52 18.88 16.16
N HIS A 612 6.51 19.23 15.34
CA HIS A 612 6.84 18.53 14.09
C HIS A 612 7.77 17.32 14.26
N GLU A 613 8.36 17.07 15.45
CA GLU A 613 9.44 16.08 15.61
C GLU A 613 9.09 14.89 16.51
N GLU A 614 9.25 13.67 15.98
CA GLU A 614 9.21 12.43 16.78
C GLU A 614 10.55 12.21 17.51
N ILE A 615 10.79 12.94 18.59
CA ILE A 615 12.02 12.84 19.37
C ILE A 615 11.97 11.58 20.27
N PHE A 616 12.32 10.42 19.73
CA PHE A 616 12.18 9.12 20.43
C PHE A 616 12.99 8.97 21.73
N SER A 617 13.99 9.84 21.97
CA SER A 617 14.73 9.90 23.23
C SER A 617 13.91 10.51 24.38
N GLN A 618 12.84 11.26 24.09
CA GLN A 618 11.95 11.83 25.11
C GLN A 618 11.05 10.77 25.73
N ALA A 619 10.57 11.01 26.95
CA ALA A 619 9.58 10.15 27.59
C ALA A 619 8.24 10.22 26.84
N ALA A 620 7.52 9.08 26.78
CA ALA A 620 6.19 9.04 26.19
C ALA A 620 5.20 9.79 27.07
N SER A 621 4.33 10.61 26.47
CA SER A 621 3.28 11.32 27.18
C SER A 621 2.04 11.54 26.30
N GLU A 622 0.99 10.76 26.56
CA GLU A 622 -0.31 10.95 25.92
C GLU A 622 -1.05 12.20 26.46
N ASP A 623 -0.74 12.62 27.68
CA ASP A 623 -1.33 13.83 28.29
C ASP A 623 -0.89 15.10 27.56
N VAL A 624 0.39 15.18 27.17
CA VAL A 624 0.91 16.32 26.40
C VAL A 624 0.30 16.36 25.00
N GLN A 625 0.19 15.20 24.34
CA GLN A 625 -0.52 15.10 23.06
C GLN A 625 -1.98 15.55 23.19
N ALA A 626 -2.71 15.04 24.19
CA ALA A 626 -4.11 15.39 24.43
C ALA A 626 -4.30 16.88 24.74
N LEU A 627 -3.38 17.50 25.49
CA LEU A 627 -3.37 18.94 25.78
C LEU A 627 -3.21 19.76 24.49
N GLY A 628 -2.26 19.41 23.62
CA GLY A 628 -2.08 20.08 22.34
C GLY A 628 -3.33 20.02 21.45
N TYR A 629 -3.99 18.86 21.40
CA TYR A 629 -5.27 18.69 20.71
C TYR A 629 -6.37 19.58 21.31
N ASP A 630 -6.56 19.55 22.64
CA ASP A 630 -7.64 20.29 23.31
C ASP A 630 -7.50 21.79 23.14
N GLN A 631 -6.30 22.34 23.36
CA GLN A 631 -6.06 23.78 23.27
C GLN A 631 -6.17 24.30 21.84
N THR A 632 -5.62 23.58 20.86
CA THR A 632 -5.70 23.94 19.43
C THR A 632 -7.15 23.93 18.95
N MET A 633 -7.91 22.88 19.28
CA MET A 633 -9.33 22.77 18.88
C MET A 633 -10.18 23.86 19.50
N LYS A 634 -9.96 24.13 20.79
CA LYS A 634 -10.68 25.18 21.53
C LYS A 634 -10.47 26.56 20.91
N GLU A 635 -9.25 26.90 20.49
CA GLU A 635 -8.97 28.19 19.89
C GLU A 635 -9.45 28.28 18.43
N PHE A 636 -9.16 27.27 17.59
CA PHE A 636 -9.27 27.42 16.13
C PHE A 636 -10.59 26.94 15.52
N MET A 637 -11.31 25.99 16.12
CA MET A 637 -12.50 25.42 15.47
C MET A 637 -13.64 26.42 15.26
N GLN A 638 -13.80 27.37 16.18
CA GLN A 638 -14.93 28.32 16.16
C GLN A 638 -14.60 29.64 15.48
N GLN A 639 -13.41 29.75 14.87
CA GLN A 639 -12.96 30.99 14.27
C GLN A 639 -13.57 31.19 12.89
N PRO A 640 -14.06 32.40 12.55
CA PRO A 640 -14.59 32.68 11.22
C PRO A 640 -13.58 32.45 10.08
N TRP A 641 -12.29 32.59 10.32
CA TRP A 641 -11.26 32.34 9.31
C TRP A 641 -11.02 30.84 9.06
N SER A 642 -11.42 29.96 9.98
CA SER A 642 -11.10 28.54 9.96
C SER A 642 -12.00 27.77 9.01
N GLY A 643 -11.38 27.02 8.10
CA GLY A 643 -12.02 26.08 7.19
C GLY A 643 -11.89 24.62 7.63
N GLY A 644 -11.23 24.34 8.76
CA GLY A 644 -11.09 22.98 9.28
C GLY A 644 -9.64 22.56 9.58
N LEU A 645 -9.51 21.33 10.08
CA LEU A 645 -8.25 20.77 10.59
C LEU A 645 -8.11 19.31 10.14
N PHE A 646 -6.91 18.90 9.72
CA PHE A 646 -6.54 17.53 9.42
C PHE A 646 -5.49 17.03 10.41
N TRP A 647 -5.88 16.12 11.31
CA TRP A 647 -4.97 15.65 12.35
C TRP A 647 -3.99 14.58 11.85
N TRP A 648 -2.69 14.86 11.99
CA TRP A 648 -1.60 13.90 11.81
C TRP A 648 -1.43 13.09 13.13
N LYS A 649 -1.68 11.78 13.13
CA LYS A 649 -2.18 10.96 12.01
C LYS A 649 -2.99 9.74 12.45
N TRP A 650 -3.65 9.12 11.48
CA TRP A 650 -4.22 7.79 11.61
C TRP A 650 -3.63 6.87 10.53
N GLU A 651 -3.04 5.75 10.92
CA GLU A 651 -2.45 4.79 9.97
C GLU A 651 -3.50 3.78 9.49
N SER A 652 -3.46 3.41 8.21
CA SER A 652 -4.50 2.59 7.59
C SER A 652 -4.67 1.21 8.21
N GLY A 653 -3.58 0.54 8.59
CA GLY A 653 -3.66 -0.86 9.03
C GLY A 653 -2.85 -1.22 10.26
N ARG A 654 -2.17 -0.26 10.87
CA ARG A 654 -1.33 -0.48 12.06
C ARG A 654 -1.99 0.12 13.29
N SER A 655 -2.14 -0.67 14.34
CA SER A 655 -2.48 -0.17 15.66
C SER A 655 -1.22 0.30 16.41
N PRO A 656 -1.29 1.42 17.14
CA PRO A 656 -0.17 1.86 17.95
C PRO A 656 0.09 0.87 19.11
N ARG A 657 1.34 0.86 19.57
CA ARG A 657 1.77 -0.01 20.68
C ARG A 657 1.57 0.68 22.02
N SER A 658 1.62 -0.08 23.12
CA SER A 658 1.70 0.53 24.46
C SER A 658 2.93 1.44 24.56
N GLY A 659 2.76 2.68 25.02
CA GLY A 659 3.84 3.65 25.10
C GLY A 659 4.33 4.16 23.74
N ASP A 660 3.51 4.05 22.70
CA ASP A 660 3.79 4.62 21.39
C ASP A 660 4.03 6.13 21.50
N LYS A 661 5.14 6.60 20.92
CA LYS A 661 5.60 8.00 20.96
C LYS A 661 5.26 8.79 19.71
N SER A 662 4.64 8.14 18.72
CA SER A 662 4.36 8.73 17.42
C SER A 662 3.18 9.69 17.46
N PHE A 663 2.92 10.34 16.33
CA PHE A 663 1.71 11.12 16.07
C PHE A 663 0.41 10.32 16.07
N GLN A 664 0.46 8.99 16.04
CA GLN A 664 -0.75 8.19 15.88
C GLN A 664 -1.71 8.38 17.05
N ILE A 665 -2.98 8.69 16.76
CA ILE A 665 -3.98 9.00 17.80
C ILE A 665 -4.82 7.81 18.27
N LYS A 666 -4.94 6.77 17.44
CA LYS A 666 -5.77 5.59 17.71
C LYS A 666 -5.45 5.00 19.08
N GLY A 667 -6.45 4.81 19.92
CA GLY A 667 -6.32 4.24 21.27
C GLY A 667 -5.64 5.14 22.32
N LYS A 668 -5.23 6.36 21.99
CA LYS A 668 -4.60 7.32 22.93
C LYS A 668 -5.61 8.33 23.47
N LYS A 669 -5.24 9.03 24.56
CA LYS A 669 -6.06 10.11 25.16
C LYS A 669 -6.52 11.18 24.15
N ALA A 670 -5.69 11.50 23.15
CA ALA A 670 -6.02 12.46 22.10
C ALA A 670 -7.24 12.05 21.25
N GLN A 671 -7.50 10.75 21.05
CA GLN A 671 -8.71 10.28 20.36
C GLN A 671 -9.99 10.71 21.08
N THR A 672 -9.99 10.66 22.42
CA THR A 672 -11.16 11.07 23.24
C THR A 672 -11.41 12.57 23.12
N ILE A 673 -10.34 13.37 23.13
CA ILE A 673 -10.42 14.82 22.90
C ILE A 673 -11.00 15.10 21.51
N LEU A 674 -10.44 14.46 20.48
CA LEU A 674 -10.89 14.65 19.11
C LEU A 674 -12.39 14.33 18.96
N LYS A 675 -12.83 13.18 19.50
CA LYS A 675 -14.25 12.77 19.47
C LYS A 675 -15.17 13.81 20.13
N LYS A 676 -14.77 14.34 21.30
CA LYS A 676 -15.54 15.38 22.01
C LYS A 676 -15.82 16.60 21.11
N TYR A 677 -14.81 17.09 20.39
CA TYR A 677 -14.96 18.27 19.54
C TYR A 677 -15.65 17.97 18.21
N TYR A 678 -15.37 16.83 17.57
CA TYR A 678 -15.97 16.48 16.28
C TYR A 678 -17.44 16.07 16.39
N GLN A 679 -17.88 15.53 17.53
CA GLN A 679 -19.29 15.25 17.80
C GLN A 679 -20.05 16.42 18.42
N ALA A 680 -19.37 17.53 18.73
CA ALA A 680 -20.05 18.73 19.18
C ALA A 680 -20.98 19.26 18.06
N PRO A 681 -22.18 19.75 18.42
CA PRO A 681 -23.18 20.25 17.46
C PRO A 681 -22.66 21.33 16.52
#